data_AF-A0A915YBB9-F1
#
_entry.id   AF-A0A915YBB9-F1
#
_cell.length_a   1.000
_cell.length_b   1.000
_cell.length_c   1.000
_cell.angle_alpha   90.00
_cell.angle_beta   90.00
_cell.angle_gamma   90.00
#
_symmetry.space_group_name_H-M   'P 1'
#
loop_
_entity.id
_entity.type
_entity.pdbx_description
1 polymer ?
#
loop_
_entity_poly.entity_id
_entity_poly.type
_entity_poly.pdbx_seq_one_letter_code
_entity_poly.pdbx_strand_id
1 'polypeptide(L)'
;MTLKTNFRIHPAIGFARVGNSEDYYIEPQTMAGEHTTGALSGGLPIKKGTDATPISSDDIRDAAGKLKKQAARFKIYQYQDPDTLSYPSGGGEEVIIGSTVTINGVQKKVADIVWMVHLANKKANSWVEPEAGIEAYANGNTPEMRNPNFAGTADPSNKTRLQKLMTDAGPRVIQASANETVLFNKTTVPTYWDPIDGEIKTINSYPVSFPASDGDPSAYNDSSELIDYIGELQTEVNGHLLVLGGYGKACGFDMNGDPDPNAVLDHDVNNDNWLDDTGDGPVNAVLIFDDNTHHTIEGSAWVVATDPAYAPQTLNVVSLWDDVYMTWLEELGLEPSIYANGQYNTNYQPYFHDDVYPTLNAAHLQMWNTNLPDKAIKSHQTFSNLTENKPPFDALSFIRNPNIPAQAENGSPLMPLALGDSEKSFLSVSTSQYFFMEQWMNNKCVGATKKNLGPGEYLDKAVLANCLGGRFSPGIDLTFIVRDTNLYNTNWTKPTVGPFRVNKQIMDYSTATTDNPFLGVGYVPLRTAPVEPGDLCKFMSIPWHTDYNSCATHTPAPNPGGDITVSYELNQASIIALNNTYLPKTVIAELETIRGQVFLYPTPTGQMSFDQQLEILILKAEPSTSEDCVEQYIVTITENAVIKSNVYAGNVNTSLFWSWPAQRPVAVYTYEDLVRNNGTLPRQRFSVRGAGTNVEQGLFMGAQSVGRYQVRRHILTNWHKIGTIIQGVAIEGYPQNYDPSYFLEVESQFNKDESNQVLPWPNTVTDKVYPPLDNPDPIRLCPHFRNNEKA
;
A
#
# COMPACT_ATOMS: atom_id res chain seq x y z
N MET A 1 -21.50 -6.97 38.09
CA MET A 1 -20.83 -5.83 37.43
C MET A 1 -21.90 -4.97 36.82
N THR A 2 -21.81 -3.65 36.96
CA THR A 2 -22.74 -2.74 36.29
C THR A 2 -22.21 -2.51 34.88
N LEU A 3 -22.98 -2.90 33.87
CA LEU A 3 -22.62 -2.64 32.48
C LEU A 3 -22.86 -1.15 32.17
N LYS A 4 -21.97 -0.55 31.38
CA LYS A 4 -22.09 0.83 30.91
C LYS A 4 -22.19 0.84 29.40
N THR A 5 -23.06 1.71 28.88
CA THR A 5 -23.14 1.97 27.45
C THR A 5 -21.95 2.83 27.03
N ASN A 6 -21.15 2.34 26.09
CA ASN A 6 -20.06 3.09 25.46
C ASN A 6 -20.19 3.00 23.95
N PHE A 7 -19.65 4.00 23.26
CA PHE A 7 -19.73 4.07 21.81
C PHE A 7 -18.36 4.07 21.17
N ARG A 8 -18.28 3.44 20.00
CA ARG A 8 -17.04 3.29 19.25
C ARG A 8 -17.30 3.43 17.76
N ILE A 9 -16.38 4.09 17.06
CA ILE A 9 -16.38 4.19 15.61
C ILE A 9 -15.63 2.99 15.03
N HIS A 10 -16.20 2.38 13.99
CA HIS A 10 -15.61 1.26 13.25
C HIS A 10 -15.69 1.54 11.73
N PRO A 11 -14.68 1.13 10.93
CA PRO A 11 -13.45 0.48 11.38
C PRO A 11 -12.57 1.41 12.22
N ALA A 12 -11.71 0.83 13.07
CA ALA A 12 -10.72 1.54 13.87
C ALA A 12 -9.78 2.40 13.00
N ILE A 13 -9.40 1.83 11.85
CA ILE A 13 -8.61 2.44 10.80
C ILE A 13 -9.30 2.08 9.48
N GLY A 14 -9.87 3.06 8.79
CA GLY A 14 -10.53 2.89 7.49
C GLY A 14 -9.64 3.31 6.32
N PHE A 15 -9.90 2.77 5.13
CA PHE A 15 -9.02 2.97 3.97
C PHE A 15 -9.77 3.54 2.76
N ALA A 16 -9.50 4.82 2.49
CA ALA A 16 -9.86 5.46 1.23
C ALA A 16 -8.75 5.21 0.20
N ARG A 17 -9.11 5.19 -1.09
CA ARG A 17 -8.12 5.03 -2.17
C ARG A 17 -8.32 6.06 -3.25
N VAL A 18 -7.21 6.62 -3.73
CA VAL A 18 -7.19 7.61 -4.79
C VAL A 18 -7.74 7.04 -6.10
N GLY A 19 -8.27 7.91 -6.95
CA GLY A 19 -8.86 7.59 -8.24
C GLY A 19 -9.05 8.86 -9.04
N ASN A 20 -8.85 8.82 -10.36
CA ASN A 20 -8.91 10.04 -11.17
C ASN A 20 -10.34 10.46 -11.58
N SER A 21 -11.36 9.71 -11.15
CA SER A 21 -12.79 10.04 -11.33
C SER A 21 -13.32 10.92 -10.19
N GLU A 22 -14.35 11.70 -10.48
CA GLU A 22 -15.21 12.36 -9.49
C GLU A 22 -16.13 11.35 -8.77
N ASP A 23 -16.45 10.21 -9.40
CA ASP A 23 -17.31 9.17 -8.84
C ASP A 23 -16.50 8.15 -8.00
N TYR A 24 -17.21 7.35 -7.21
CA TYR A 24 -16.60 6.44 -6.25
C TYR A 24 -17.43 5.18 -6.00
N TYR A 25 -16.76 4.17 -5.44
CA TYR A 25 -17.36 3.05 -4.73
C TYR A 25 -16.92 3.07 -3.26
N ILE A 26 -17.55 2.25 -2.43
CA ILE A 26 -17.31 2.18 -0.98
C ILE A 26 -16.35 1.02 -0.68
N GLU A 27 -15.47 1.17 0.31
CA GLU A 27 -14.52 0.13 0.73
C GLU A 27 -15.18 -1.23 1.02
N PRO A 28 -14.46 -2.34 0.82
CA PRO A 28 -14.96 -3.66 1.15
C PRO A 28 -15.21 -3.83 2.65
N GLN A 29 -16.39 -4.32 3.02
CA GLN A 29 -16.75 -4.68 4.40
C GLN A 29 -16.72 -6.20 4.65
N THR A 30 -16.11 -6.96 3.72
CA THR A 30 -15.83 -8.39 3.86
C THR A 30 -14.35 -8.64 3.56
N MET A 31 -13.78 -9.68 4.16
CA MET A 31 -12.38 -10.02 3.94
C MET A 31 -12.17 -10.66 2.55
N ALA A 32 -11.07 -10.29 1.89
CA ALA A 32 -10.63 -10.87 0.63
C ALA A 32 -10.53 -12.40 0.73
N GLY A 33 -11.14 -13.09 -0.23
CA GLY A 33 -11.16 -14.55 -0.23
C GLY A 33 -12.07 -15.20 0.81
N GLU A 34 -12.79 -14.44 1.63
CA GLU A 34 -13.81 -15.02 2.52
C GLU A 34 -14.92 -15.66 1.69
N HIS A 35 -15.35 -16.86 2.10
CA HIS A 35 -16.50 -17.53 1.49
C HIS A 35 -17.80 -16.76 1.81
N THR A 36 -18.44 -16.20 0.79
CA THR A 36 -19.77 -15.60 0.94
C THR A 36 -20.88 -16.57 0.51
N THR A 37 -22.15 -16.16 0.62
CA THR A 37 -23.25 -16.96 0.09
C THR A 37 -23.21 -16.99 -1.44
N GLY A 38 -22.96 -18.18 -2.01
CA GLY A 38 -22.90 -18.38 -3.45
C GLY A 38 -21.47 -18.60 -3.96
N ALA A 39 -21.21 -18.23 -5.21
CA ALA A 39 -19.91 -18.42 -5.85
C ALA A 39 -18.93 -17.27 -5.61
N LEU A 40 -19.41 -16.07 -5.23
CA LEU A 40 -18.60 -14.87 -5.09
C LEU A 40 -17.78 -14.92 -3.78
N SER A 41 -16.49 -14.62 -3.84
CA SER A 41 -15.65 -14.43 -2.65
C SER A 41 -15.68 -12.98 -2.17
N GLY A 42 -15.40 -12.78 -0.87
CA GLY A 42 -15.31 -11.46 -0.25
C GLY A 42 -14.14 -10.61 -0.75
N GLY A 43 -14.08 -9.37 -0.28
CA GLY A 43 -13.06 -8.37 -0.60
C GLY A 43 -13.43 -7.38 -1.71
N LEU A 44 -14.57 -7.56 -2.40
CA LEU A 44 -15.01 -6.55 -3.36
C LEU A 44 -15.51 -5.27 -2.67
N PRO A 45 -15.17 -4.09 -3.20
CA PRO A 45 -15.81 -2.85 -2.84
C PRO A 45 -17.34 -2.89 -3.04
N ILE A 46 -18.05 -1.99 -2.38
CA ILE A 46 -19.51 -1.90 -2.38
C ILE A 46 -19.96 -0.76 -3.30
N LYS A 47 -21.04 -0.99 -4.05
CA LYS A 47 -21.65 0.01 -4.91
C LYS A 47 -22.19 1.18 -4.09
N LYS A 48 -21.89 2.40 -4.52
CA LYS A 48 -22.38 3.65 -3.92
C LYS A 48 -23.91 3.62 -3.73
N GLY A 49 -24.36 4.04 -2.55
CA GLY A 49 -25.78 4.11 -2.20
C GLY A 49 -26.42 2.76 -1.86
N THR A 50 -25.62 1.70 -1.70
CA THR A 50 -26.08 0.39 -1.23
C THR A 50 -25.34 0.04 0.05
N ASP A 51 -25.95 -0.81 0.89
CA ASP A 51 -25.32 -1.18 2.16
C ASP A 51 -24.23 -2.26 2.01
N ALA A 52 -24.42 -3.19 1.08
CA ALA A 52 -23.55 -4.36 0.94
C ALA A 52 -23.50 -4.95 -0.49
N THR A 53 -24.03 -4.26 -1.51
CA THR A 53 -24.00 -4.78 -2.89
C THR A 53 -22.59 -4.65 -3.46
N PRO A 54 -21.89 -5.76 -3.78
CA PRO A 54 -20.55 -5.66 -4.36
C PRO A 54 -20.58 -4.99 -5.73
N ILE A 55 -19.49 -4.31 -6.10
CA ILE A 55 -19.29 -3.79 -7.46
C ILE A 55 -19.14 -4.93 -8.47
N SER A 56 -19.50 -4.68 -9.73
CA SER A 56 -19.10 -5.51 -10.87
C SER A 56 -18.01 -4.82 -11.70
N SER A 57 -17.55 -5.45 -12.79
CA SER A 57 -16.61 -4.82 -13.74
C SER A 57 -17.09 -3.45 -14.25
N ASP A 58 -18.40 -3.27 -14.45
CA ASP A 58 -19.00 -2.03 -14.97
C ASP A 58 -18.93 -0.85 -13.99
N ASP A 59 -18.66 -1.13 -12.72
CA ASP A 59 -18.63 -0.13 -11.65
C ASP A 59 -17.22 0.41 -11.34
N ILE A 60 -16.16 -0.21 -11.88
CA ILE A 60 -14.74 0.15 -11.60
C ILE A 60 -14.40 1.55 -12.15
N ARG A 61 -14.94 1.88 -13.32
CA ARG A 61 -14.69 3.15 -14.01
C ARG A 61 -15.98 3.94 -14.17
N ASP A 62 -15.84 5.26 -14.30
CA ASP A 62 -16.96 6.12 -14.65
C ASP A 62 -17.29 6.09 -16.15
N ALA A 63 -18.33 6.82 -16.55
CA ALA A 63 -18.78 6.88 -17.94
C ALA A 63 -17.74 7.47 -18.91
N ALA A 64 -16.76 8.23 -18.40
CA ALA A 64 -15.64 8.78 -19.16
C ALA A 64 -14.40 7.86 -19.15
N GLY A 65 -14.48 6.71 -18.48
CA GLY A 65 -13.40 5.74 -18.35
C GLY A 65 -12.39 6.06 -17.26
N LYS A 66 -12.65 7.04 -16.39
CA LYS A 66 -11.75 7.33 -15.26
C LYS A 66 -11.94 6.31 -14.15
N LEU A 67 -10.85 5.94 -13.48
CA LEU A 67 -10.86 5.02 -12.35
C LEU A 67 -11.57 5.68 -11.16
N LYS A 68 -12.59 5.01 -10.62
CA LYS A 68 -13.34 5.51 -9.46
C LYS A 68 -12.49 5.49 -8.19
N LYS A 69 -12.74 6.44 -7.30
CA LYS A 69 -12.16 6.45 -5.95
C LYS A 69 -12.77 5.34 -5.10
N GLN A 70 -12.06 4.91 -4.04
CA GLN A 70 -12.65 4.14 -2.94
C GLN A 70 -12.90 5.06 -1.75
N ALA A 71 -14.12 5.07 -1.23
CA ALA A 71 -14.50 5.77 0.00
C ALA A 71 -14.37 4.85 1.22
N ALA A 72 -13.70 5.29 2.28
CA ALA A 72 -13.77 4.65 3.59
C ALA A 72 -15.13 4.93 4.24
N ARG A 73 -15.78 3.93 4.84
CA ARG A 73 -17.11 4.04 5.45
C ARG A 73 -17.05 3.78 6.94
N PHE A 74 -17.40 4.79 7.74
CA PHE A 74 -17.40 4.71 9.19
C PHE A 74 -18.82 4.60 9.76
N LYS A 75 -18.94 3.71 10.76
CA LYS A 75 -20.17 3.36 11.47
C LYS A 75 -19.94 3.52 12.97
N ILE A 76 -21.00 3.82 13.72
CA ILE A 76 -20.95 3.91 15.19
C ILE A 76 -21.62 2.67 15.76
N TYR A 77 -21.03 2.08 16.79
CA TYR A 77 -21.60 0.95 17.53
C TYR A 77 -21.69 1.26 19.01
N GLN A 78 -22.79 0.87 19.64
CA GLN A 78 -22.97 0.90 21.08
C GLN A 78 -22.68 -0.47 21.69
N TYR A 79 -21.99 -0.47 22.83
CA TYR A 79 -21.62 -1.68 23.56
C TYR A 79 -22.11 -1.60 25.00
N GLN A 80 -22.51 -2.75 25.55
CA GLN A 80 -22.84 -2.90 26.97
C GLN A 80 -21.62 -3.48 27.68
N ASP A 81 -20.70 -2.61 28.07
CA ASP A 81 -19.38 -3.02 28.51
C ASP A 81 -19.27 -3.17 30.03
N PRO A 82 -18.49 -4.15 30.52
CA PRO A 82 -18.00 -4.17 31.90
C PRO A 82 -17.00 -3.02 32.15
N ASP A 83 -16.58 -2.81 33.40
CA ASP A 83 -15.58 -1.78 33.73
C ASP A 83 -14.18 -2.05 33.13
N THR A 84 -13.91 -3.27 32.67
CA THR A 84 -12.65 -3.67 32.02
C THR A 84 -12.96 -4.62 30.89
N LEU A 85 -12.57 -4.24 29.67
CA LEU A 85 -12.86 -5.01 28.45
C LEU A 85 -12.03 -6.28 28.34
N SER A 86 -12.60 -7.25 27.64
CA SER A 86 -11.91 -8.37 27.02
C SER A 86 -12.20 -8.35 25.52
N TYR A 87 -11.27 -8.83 24.71
CA TYR A 87 -11.47 -9.01 23.28
C TYR A 87 -11.46 -10.51 22.92
N PRO A 88 -12.28 -10.96 21.96
CA PRO A 88 -13.40 -10.23 21.40
C PRO A 88 -14.55 -10.11 22.40
N SER A 89 -15.37 -9.06 22.26
CA SER A 89 -16.58 -8.87 23.05
C SER A 89 -17.75 -9.69 22.48
N GLY A 90 -17.79 -9.91 21.17
CA GLY A 90 -18.91 -10.55 20.48
C GLY A 90 -20.20 -9.71 20.47
N GLY A 91 -20.14 -8.47 20.96
CA GLY A 91 -21.27 -7.56 21.07
C GLY A 91 -21.16 -6.38 20.12
N GLY A 92 -21.97 -5.35 20.35
CA GLY A 92 -22.02 -4.16 19.51
C GLY A 92 -23.32 -4.13 18.71
N GLU A 93 -24.06 -3.04 18.85
CA GLU A 93 -25.25 -2.75 18.07
C GLU A 93 -25.03 -1.43 17.32
N GLU A 94 -25.33 -1.42 16.02
CA GLU A 94 -25.11 -0.24 15.17
C GLU A 94 -26.01 0.93 15.61
N VAL A 95 -25.43 2.13 15.66
CA VAL A 95 -26.11 3.37 15.99
C VAL A 95 -26.20 4.21 14.72
N ILE A 96 -27.44 4.43 14.28
CA ILE A 96 -27.78 5.24 13.11
C ILE A 96 -28.71 6.39 13.55
N ILE A 97 -28.97 7.32 12.63
CA ILE A 97 -30.02 8.33 12.83
C ILE A 97 -31.36 7.61 13.11
N GLY A 98 -32.02 8.00 14.20
CA GLY A 98 -33.25 7.38 14.70
C GLY A 98 -33.07 6.27 15.73
N SER A 99 -31.84 5.75 15.94
CA SER A 99 -31.55 4.78 17.00
C SER A 99 -31.87 5.36 18.40
N THR A 100 -32.30 4.49 19.32
CA THR A 100 -32.48 4.86 20.74
C THR A 100 -31.32 4.29 21.54
N VAL A 101 -30.59 5.16 22.24
CA VAL A 101 -29.40 4.83 23.02
C VAL A 101 -29.60 5.25 24.47
N THR A 102 -28.84 4.68 25.40
CA THR A 102 -28.91 5.04 26.83
C THR A 102 -27.68 5.84 27.23
N ILE A 103 -27.87 7.10 27.62
CA ILE A 103 -26.81 7.97 28.16
C ILE A 103 -27.10 8.23 29.63
N ASN A 104 -26.19 7.84 30.52
CA ASN A 104 -26.33 8.05 31.97
C ASN A 104 -27.68 7.55 32.54
N GLY A 105 -28.18 6.43 32.03
CA GLY A 105 -29.46 5.83 32.45
C GLY A 105 -30.71 6.46 31.83
N VAL A 106 -30.56 7.44 30.93
CA VAL A 106 -31.66 8.09 30.22
C VAL A 106 -31.67 7.63 28.77
N GLN A 107 -32.81 7.13 28.30
CA GLN A 107 -33.01 6.82 26.88
C GLN A 107 -33.12 8.12 26.07
N LYS A 108 -32.32 8.21 25.02
CA LYS A 108 -32.29 9.33 24.08
C LYS A 108 -32.36 8.79 22.66
N LYS A 109 -33.08 9.50 21.80
CA LYS A 109 -33.19 9.17 20.38
C LYS A 109 -32.22 10.04 19.58
N VAL A 110 -31.40 9.40 18.76
CA VAL A 110 -30.44 10.07 17.88
C VAL A 110 -31.20 10.81 16.79
N ALA A 111 -31.12 12.14 16.81
CA ALA A 111 -31.68 13.02 15.79
C ALA A 111 -30.72 13.21 14.62
N ASP A 112 -29.41 13.24 14.90
CA ASP A 112 -28.37 13.45 13.90
C ASP A 112 -27.00 12.93 14.38
N ILE A 113 -26.05 12.85 13.45
CA ILE A 113 -24.65 12.52 13.72
C ILE A 113 -23.77 13.60 13.08
N VAL A 114 -22.91 14.21 13.88
CA VAL A 114 -21.90 15.17 13.41
C VAL A 114 -20.55 14.47 13.38
N TRP A 115 -19.90 14.48 12.21
CA TRP A 115 -18.59 13.87 12.00
C TRP A 115 -17.51 14.95 11.84
N MET A 116 -16.33 14.72 12.40
CA MET A 116 -15.17 15.61 12.25
C MET A 116 -13.94 14.79 11.85
N VAL A 117 -13.33 15.18 10.73
CA VAL A 117 -12.14 14.55 10.16
C VAL A 117 -11.08 15.61 9.86
N HIS A 118 -9.80 15.29 10.03
CA HIS A 118 -8.70 16.20 9.74
C HIS A 118 -7.62 15.47 8.94
N LEU A 119 -7.61 15.62 7.61
CA LEU A 119 -6.61 14.99 6.73
C LEU A 119 -5.38 15.87 6.56
N ALA A 120 -4.20 15.26 6.60
CA ALA A 120 -2.95 15.88 6.20
C ALA A 120 -2.00 14.87 5.55
N ASN A 121 -0.95 15.36 4.91
CA ASN A 121 0.14 14.59 4.33
C ASN A 121 1.48 15.21 4.73
N LYS A 122 2.31 14.43 5.42
CA LYS A 122 3.61 14.88 5.94
C LYS A 122 4.80 14.21 5.23
N LYS A 123 4.60 13.48 4.13
CA LYS A 123 5.63 12.64 3.49
C LYS A 123 6.89 13.41 3.09
N ALA A 124 6.77 14.65 2.59
CA ALA A 124 7.92 15.44 2.15
C ALA A 124 8.73 16.03 3.31
N ASN A 125 8.15 16.14 4.51
CA ASN A 125 8.86 16.51 5.74
C ASN A 125 8.99 15.33 6.71
N SER A 126 9.44 14.19 6.18
CA SER A 126 9.65 12.95 6.93
C SER A 126 11.04 12.39 6.64
N TRP A 127 11.30 11.18 7.12
CA TRP A 127 12.57 10.49 6.94
C TRP A 127 12.59 9.60 5.70
N VAL A 128 13.78 9.37 5.17
CA VAL A 128 14.07 8.34 4.18
C VAL A 128 13.68 6.98 4.78
N GLU A 129 12.99 6.15 3.99
CA GLU A 129 12.67 4.79 4.45
C GLU A 129 13.96 4.02 4.79
N PRO A 130 14.09 3.47 6.02
CA PRO A 130 15.29 2.79 6.44
C PRO A 130 15.27 1.29 6.12
N GLU A 131 16.40 0.76 5.66
CA GLU A 131 16.59 -0.69 5.45
C GLU A 131 16.38 -1.53 6.71
N ALA A 132 16.54 -0.97 7.92
CA ALA A 132 16.33 -1.64 9.20
C ALA A 132 14.89 -1.48 9.75
N GLY A 133 13.99 -0.85 9.00
CA GLY A 133 12.61 -0.61 9.42
C GLY A 133 12.53 0.19 10.73
N ILE A 134 11.72 -0.30 11.68
CA ILE A 134 11.49 0.39 12.95
C ILE A 134 12.75 0.52 13.83
N GLU A 135 13.69 -0.43 13.74
CA GLU A 135 14.91 -0.44 14.56
C GLU A 135 15.84 0.74 14.26
N ALA A 136 15.73 1.34 13.07
CA ALA A 136 16.45 2.56 12.74
C ALA A 136 16.10 3.77 13.63
N TYR A 137 14.96 3.71 14.33
CA TYR A 137 14.50 4.74 15.27
C TYR A 137 14.86 4.45 16.74
N ALA A 138 15.49 3.31 17.02
CA ALA A 138 15.86 2.92 18.37
C ALA A 138 16.91 3.86 18.98
N ASN A 139 17.03 3.83 20.30
CA ASN A 139 18.06 4.57 21.06
C ASN A 139 18.08 6.08 20.86
N GLY A 140 16.99 6.69 20.43
CA GLY A 140 16.95 8.12 20.20
C GLY A 140 17.28 8.54 18.77
N ASN A 141 17.55 7.61 17.86
CA ASN A 141 17.93 7.88 16.48
C ASN A 141 16.71 8.14 15.58
N THR A 142 17.00 8.65 14.39
CA THR A 142 16.12 8.70 13.23
C THR A 142 16.96 8.49 11.97
N PRO A 143 16.39 8.01 10.85
CA PRO A 143 17.07 7.99 9.56
C PRO A 143 17.40 9.40 9.05
N GLU A 144 17.98 9.48 7.85
CA GLU A 144 18.17 10.76 7.16
C GLU A 144 16.82 11.39 6.79
N MET A 145 16.75 12.72 6.79
CA MET A 145 15.55 13.46 6.41
C MET A 145 15.41 13.53 4.89
N ARG A 146 14.18 13.37 4.39
CA ARG A 146 13.82 13.80 3.04
C ARG A 146 13.94 15.32 2.93
N ASN A 147 14.24 15.79 1.72
CA ASN A 147 14.49 17.18 1.39
C ASN A 147 15.53 17.80 2.36
N PRO A 148 16.68 17.17 2.64
CA PRO A 148 17.56 17.54 3.76
C PRO A 148 18.13 18.95 3.64
N ASN A 149 18.19 19.49 2.41
CA ASN A 149 18.69 20.83 2.11
C ASN A 149 17.60 21.91 2.06
N PHE A 150 16.31 21.54 2.13
CA PHE A 150 15.21 22.50 2.04
C PHE A 150 15.20 23.46 3.23
N ALA A 151 14.97 24.76 2.97
CA ALA A 151 15.11 25.83 3.95
C ALA A 151 16.48 25.88 4.67
N GLY A 152 17.52 25.27 4.08
CA GLY A 152 18.88 25.24 4.65
C GLY A 152 19.01 24.41 5.94
N THR A 153 18.08 23.49 6.20
CA THR A 153 18.10 22.66 7.42
C THR A 153 17.41 21.31 7.24
N ALA A 154 17.91 20.29 7.94
CA ALA A 154 17.28 18.99 8.10
C ALA A 154 16.49 18.86 9.43
N ASP A 155 16.17 19.96 10.10
CA ASP A 155 15.34 19.94 11.31
C ASP A 155 13.85 19.81 10.93
N PRO A 156 13.17 18.68 11.19
CA PRO A 156 11.77 18.49 10.82
C PRO A 156 10.82 19.48 11.52
N SER A 157 11.25 20.09 12.63
CA SER A 157 10.46 21.10 13.37
C SER A 157 10.62 22.52 12.83
N ASN A 158 11.49 22.73 11.83
CA ASN A 158 11.67 24.03 11.23
C ASN A 158 10.36 24.56 10.63
N LYS A 159 10.00 25.79 11.01
CA LYS A 159 8.74 26.43 10.60
C LYS A 159 8.54 26.46 9.08
N THR A 160 9.57 26.79 8.30
CA THR A 160 9.45 26.85 6.84
C THR A 160 9.22 25.48 6.23
N ARG A 161 9.86 24.43 6.76
CA ARG A 161 9.62 23.05 6.33
C ARG A 161 8.19 22.62 6.63
N LEU A 162 7.70 22.83 7.85
CA LEU A 162 6.32 22.54 8.22
C LEU A 162 5.31 23.27 7.31
N GLN A 163 5.59 24.53 6.94
CA GLN A 163 4.71 25.29 6.04
C GLN A 163 4.76 24.84 4.59
N LYS A 164 5.93 24.47 4.07
CA LYS A 164 6.16 24.26 2.62
C LYS A 164 6.38 22.81 2.20
N LEU A 165 6.34 21.85 3.13
CA LEU A 165 6.53 20.43 2.82
C LEU A 165 5.42 19.53 3.40
N MET A 166 4.38 20.12 3.99
CA MET A 166 3.21 19.39 4.48
C MET A 166 1.95 19.94 3.81
N THR A 167 1.11 19.03 3.33
CA THR A 167 -0.25 19.38 2.90
C THR A 167 -1.16 19.24 4.11
N ASP A 168 -1.75 20.34 4.55
CA ASP A 168 -2.64 20.40 5.71
C ASP A 168 -3.88 21.22 5.34
N ALA A 169 -4.98 20.52 5.10
CA ALA A 169 -6.25 21.15 4.79
C ALA A 169 -6.94 21.71 6.05
N GLY A 170 -6.53 21.30 7.26
CA GLY A 170 -7.24 21.53 8.51
C GLY A 170 -8.46 20.63 8.72
N PRO A 171 -9.12 20.69 9.89
CA PRO A 171 -10.29 19.88 10.16
C PRO A 171 -11.50 20.29 9.31
N ARG A 172 -12.35 19.32 9.02
CA ARG A 172 -13.67 19.50 8.41
C ARG A 172 -14.72 18.79 9.25
N VAL A 173 -15.85 19.45 9.41
CA VAL A 173 -17.05 18.90 10.05
C VAL A 173 -18.15 18.77 9.01
N ILE A 174 -18.86 17.64 9.06
CA ILE A 174 -20.08 17.41 8.28
C ILE A 174 -21.19 16.93 9.21
N GLN A 175 -22.37 17.52 9.08
CA GLN A 175 -23.57 17.07 9.77
C GLN A 175 -24.34 16.13 8.86
N ALA A 176 -24.67 14.92 9.33
CA ALA A 176 -25.17 13.88 8.45
C ALA A 176 -26.50 14.23 7.76
N SER A 177 -27.40 14.94 8.46
CA SER A 177 -28.65 15.42 7.88
C SER A 177 -28.49 16.55 6.84
N ALA A 178 -27.32 17.19 6.75
CA ALA A 178 -27.10 18.30 5.81
C ALA A 178 -27.08 17.85 4.34
N ASN A 179 -26.77 16.56 4.09
CA ASN A 179 -26.69 15.97 2.76
C ASN A 179 -25.84 16.80 1.78
N GLU A 180 -24.68 17.24 2.28
CA GLU A 180 -23.70 18.05 1.56
C GLU A 180 -22.39 17.30 1.34
N THR A 181 -21.49 17.91 0.58
CA THR A 181 -20.11 17.44 0.42
C THR A 181 -19.17 18.50 0.98
N VAL A 182 -18.24 18.10 1.84
CA VAL A 182 -17.27 19.01 2.46
C VAL A 182 -15.87 18.64 1.98
N LEU A 183 -15.18 19.59 1.35
CA LEU A 183 -13.91 19.34 0.67
C LEU A 183 -12.69 19.62 1.56
N PHE A 184 -11.69 18.74 1.50
CA PHE A 184 -10.32 19.01 1.95
C PHE A 184 -9.52 19.61 0.80
N ASN A 185 -9.82 20.86 0.49
CA ASN A 185 -9.13 21.64 -0.52
C ASN A 185 -8.61 22.96 0.05
N LYS A 186 -7.82 23.67 -0.74
CA LYS A 186 -7.17 24.93 -0.38
C LYS A 186 -8.14 26.06 -0.01
N THR A 187 -9.36 26.05 -0.55
CA THR A 187 -10.31 27.16 -0.46
C THR A 187 -11.41 26.97 0.58
N THR A 188 -11.70 25.73 0.97
CA THR A 188 -12.76 25.43 1.94
C THR A 188 -12.26 25.80 3.33
N VAL A 189 -12.99 26.68 4.02
CA VAL A 189 -12.59 27.16 5.35
C VAL A 189 -12.70 26.01 6.37
N PRO A 190 -11.66 25.76 7.19
CA PRO A 190 -11.71 24.70 8.20
C PRO A 190 -12.80 24.91 9.26
N THR A 191 -13.35 23.80 9.74
CA THR A 191 -14.38 23.76 10.78
C THR A 191 -14.06 22.70 11.83
N TYR A 192 -14.47 22.93 13.08
CA TYR A 192 -14.36 21.95 14.16
C TYR A 192 -15.63 21.93 15.02
N TRP A 193 -15.88 20.81 15.70
CA TRP A 193 -16.92 20.72 16.72
C TRP A 193 -16.39 21.23 18.05
N ASP A 194 -17.04 22.23 18.64
CA ASP A 194 -16.74 22.70 19.99
C ASP A 194 -17.63 21.96 21.00
N PRO A 195 -17.06 21.05 21.82
CA PRO A 195 -17.86 20.28 22.76
C PRO A 195 -18.40 21.11 23.94
N ILE A 196 -17.82 22.28 24.22
CA ILE A 196 -18.23 23.16 25.32
C ILE A 196 -19.49 23.91 24.92
N ASP A 197 -19.46 24.53 23.75
CA ASP A 197 -20.60 25.30 23.23
C ASP A 197 -21.66 24.38 22.57
N GLY A 198 -21.26 23.18 22.14
CA GLY A 198 -22.15 22.23 21.48
C GLY A 198 -22.49 22.65 20.05
N GLU A 199 -21.54 23.28 19.34
CA GLU A 199 -21.76 23.86 18.01
C GLU A 199 -20.57 23.64 17.08
N ILE A 200 -20.83 23.72 15.77
CA ILE A 200 -19.79 23.72 14.73
C ILE A 200 -19.22 25.12 14.58
N LYS A 201 -17.89 25.26 14.71
CA LYS A 201 -17.18 26.55 14.60
C LYS A 201 -16.25 26.60 13.39
N THR A 202 -16.26 27.75 12.72
CA THR A 202 -15.32 28.07 11.63
C THR A 202 -13.98 28.57 12.19
N ILE A 203 -12.88 28.15 11.57
CA ILE A 203 -11.52 28.55 11.96
C ILE A 203 -10.89 29.39 10.84
N ASN A 204 -11.25 30.68 10.77
CA ASN A 204 -10.67 31.60 9.76
C ASN A 204 -9.16 31.82 9.94
N SER A 205 -8.63 31.54 11.14
CA SER A 205 -7.22 31.67 11.46
C SER A 205 -6.41 30.39 11.21
N TYR A 206 -7.02 29.33 10.65
CA TYR A 206 -6.30 28.09 10.43
C TYR A 206 -5.27 28.25 9.30
N PRO A 207 -4.02 27.81 9.50
CA PRO A 207 -2.93 27.95 8.52
C PRO A 207 -3.02 26.86 7.44
N VAL A 208 -4.08 26.87 6.62
CA VAL A 208 -4.24 25.91 5.51
C VAL A 208 -3.00 25.94 4.61
N SER A 209 -2.41 24.77 4.35
CA SER A 209 -1.22 24.63 3.51
C SER A 209 -1.41 23.61 2.40
N PHE A 210 -1.13 24.04 1.17
CA PHE A 210 -1.00 23.19 -0.01
C PHE A 210 0.29 23.61 -0.71
N PRO A 211 1.44 22.99 -0.40
CA PRO A 211 2.71 23.39 -0.98
C PRO A 211 2.73 23.30 -2.50
N ALA A 212 3.56 24.14 -3.16
CA ALA A 212 3.67 24.24 -4.61
C ALA A 212 2.35 24.54 -5.36
N SER A 213 1.30 25.00 -4.68
CA SER A 213 -0.03 25.29 -5.29
C SER A 213 -0.29 26.78 -5.59
N ASP A 214 0.62 27.68 -5.21
CA ASP A 214 0.53 29.14 -5.45
C ASP A 214 1.37 29.61 -6.65
N GLY A 215 1.99 28.68 -7.40
CA GLY A 215 2.89 29.00 -8.50
C GLY A 215 2.20 29.33 -9.81
N ASP A 216 3.01 29.63 -10.83
CA ASP A 216 2.55 29.87 -12.20
C ASP A 216 1.82 28.63 -12.75
N PRO A 217 0.56 28.73 -13.22
CA PRO A 217 -0.16 27.60 -13.81
C PRO A 217 0.56 26.91 -14.98
N SER A 218 1.49 27.60 -15.66
CA SER A 218 2.32 27.02 -16.71
C SER A 218 3.44 26.09 -16.20
N ALA A 219 3.69 26.07 -14.89
CA ALA A 219 4.64 25.18 -14.23
C ALA A 219 4.06 23.77 -13.96
N TYR A 220 2.80 23.51 -14.29
CA TYR A 220 2.20 22.17 -14.16
C TYR A 220 2.11 21.46 -15.53
N ASN A 221 2.22 20.14 -15.51
CA ASN A 221 1.98 19.27 -16.66
C ASN A 221 1.41 17.91 -16.22
N ASP A 222 1.15 17.01 -17.17
CA ASP A 222 0.55 15.69 -16.90
C ASP A 222 1.38 14.80 -15.94
N SER A 223 2.65 15.13 -15.71
CA SER A 223 3.56 14.42 -14.81
C SER A 223 3.98 15.24 -13.57
N SER A 224 3.42 16.43 -13.39
CA SER A 224 3.62 17.30 -12.23
C SER A 224 2.40 18.21 -12.13
N GLU A 225 1.38 17.73 -11.44
CA GLU A 225 0.04 18.29 -11.43
C GLU A 225 -0.20 19.18 -10.21
N LEU A 226 -1.06 20.20 -10.34
CA LEU A 226 -1.52 21.01 -9.22
C LEU A 226 -2.26 20.16 -8.18
N ILE A 227 -1.75 20.14 -6.95
CA ILE A 227 -2.39 19.56 -5.77
C ILE A 227 -2.98 20.68 -4.91
N ASP A 228 -4.30 20.84 -4.99
CA ASP A 228 -5.09 21.79 -4.19
C ASP A 228 -6.25 21.10 -3.45
N TYR A 229 -6.31 19.77 -3.51
CA TYR A 229 -7.34 18.89 -2.96
C TYR A 229 -6.70 17.56 -2.53
N ILE A 230 -7.06 17.05 -1.35
CA ILE A 230 -6.59 15.75 -0.81
C ILE A 230 -7.73 14.82 -0.37
N GLY A 231 -8.99 15.23 -0.52
CA GLY A 231 -10.13 14.40 -0.14
C GLY A 231 -11.41 15.17 0.12
N GLU A 232 -12.45 14.44 0.52
CA GLU A 232 -13.75 15.03 0.88
C GLU A 232 -14.54 14.13 1.85
N LEU A 233 -15.55 14.74 2.48
CA LEU A 233 -16.52 14.08 3.34
C LEU A 233 -17.90 14.08 2.68
N GLN A 234 -18.57 12.94 2.78
CA GLN A 234 -20.00 12.78 2.48
C GLN A 234 -20.67 11.96 3.57
N THR A 235 -21.99 11.97 3.63
CA THR A 235 -22.76 11.12 4.55
C THR A 235 -23.85 10.36 3.83
N GLU A 236 -24.20 9.20 4.37
CA GLU A 236 -25.35 8.43 3.92
C GLU A 236 -26.60 8.76 4.75
N VAL A 237 -27.78 8.39 4.24
CA VAL A 237 -29.08 8.70 4.86
C VAL A 237 -29.25 8.15 6.29
N ASN A 238 -28.53 7.07 6.61
CA ASN A 238 -28.50 6.47 7.95
C ASN A 238 -27.50 7.16 8.91
N GLY A 239 -26.72 8.12 8.42
CA GLY A 239 -25.74 8.87 9.19
C GLY A 239 -24.33 8.29 9.17
N HIS A 240 -24.06 7.25 8.38
CA HIS A 240 -22.69 6.78 8.16
C HIS A 240 -21.86 7.85 7.47
N LEU A 241 -20.57 7.92 7.83
CA LEU A 241 -19.61 8.80 7.19
C LEU A 241 -18.93 8.09 6.03
N LEU A 242 -18.75 8.81 4.92
CA LEU A 242 -17.88 8.45 3.83
C LEU A 242 -16.71 9.44 3.76
N VAL A 243 -15.48 8.93 3.75
CA VAL A 243 -14.28 9.73 3.53
C VAL A 243 -13.63 9.28 2.23
N LEU A 244 -13.39 10.22 1.32
CA LEU A 244 -12.75 9.99 0.03
C LEU A 244 -11.35 10.62 0.01
N GLY A 245 -10.43 10.00 -0.73
CA GLY A 245 -9.07 10.51 -0.94
C GLY A 245 -8.94 11.48 -2.13
N GLY A 246 -7.68 11.79 -2.47
CA GLY A 246 -7.27 12.58 -3.61
C GLY A 246 -7.56 11.97 -5.00
N TYR A 247 -7.07 12.64 -6.03
CA TYR A 247 -7.20 12.24 -7.43
C TYR A 247 -6.05 11.38 -7.94
N GLY A 248 -5.05 11.10 -7.09
CA GLY A 248 -3.86 10.33 -7.45
C GLY A 248 -2.83 11.18 -8.18
N LYS A 249 -2.75 12.47 -7.85
CA LYS A 249 -1.82 13.45 -8.40
C LYS A 249 -0.47 13.43 -7.70
N ALA A 250 0.57 13.83 -8.41
CA ALA A 250 1.91 14.07 -7.89
C ALA A 250 2.44 15.42 -8.42
N CYS A 251 3.20 16.15 -7.61
CA CYS A 251 3.75 17.47 -7.97
C CYS A 251 5.23 17.56 -7.62
N GLY A 252 6.05 17.94 -8.60
CA GLY A 252 7.44 18.37 -8.36
C GLY A 252 7.51 19.81 -7.89
N PHE A 253 8.52 20.16 -7.09
CA PHE A 253 8.74 21.52 -6.59
C PHE A 253 10.23 21.88 -6.45
N ASP A 254 10.58 23.16 -6.53
CA ASP A 254 11.97 23.65 -6.44
C ASP A 254 12.44 23.87 -4.99
N MET A 255 13.67 24.35 -4.79
CA MET A 255 14.20 24.63 -3.44
C MET A 255 13.49 25.78 -2.69
N ASN A 256 12.64 26.56 -3.37
CA ASN A 256 11.79 27.59 -2.77
C ASN A 256 10.40 27.05 -2.39
N GLY A 257 10.04 25.84 -2.83
CA GLY A 257 8.71 25.25 -2.66
C GLY A 257 7.71 25.69 -3.74
N ASP A 258 8.19 26.25 -4.85
CA ASP A 258 7.39 26.60 -6.01
C ASP A 258 7.31 25.39 -6.96
N PRO A 259 6.22 25.21 -7.73
CA PRO A 259 6.07 24.06 -8.62
C PRO A 259 7.20 24.00 -9.66
N ASP A 260 7.78 22.81 -9.83
CA ASP A 260 8.82 22.54 -10.82
C ASP A 260 8.48 21.27 -11.61
N PRO A 261 8.05 21.39 -12.88
CA PRO A 261 7.75 20.24 -13.70
C PRO A 261 9.00 19.42 -14.05
N ASN A 262 10.20 19.98 -13.88
CA ASN A 262 11.48 19.33 -14.18
C ASN A 262 12.12 18.66 -12.96
N ALA A 263 11.43 18.65 -11.80
CA ALA A 263 11.91 17.97 -10.60
C ALA A 263 12.31 16.52 -10.89
N VAL A 264 13.41 16.10 -10.30
CA VAL A 264 14.05 14.81 -10.55
C VAL A 264 13.22 13.68 -9.96
N LEU A 265 13.00 12.59 -10.71
CA LEU A 265 12.21 11.43 -10.26
C LEU A 265 12.89 10.11 -10.62
N ASP A 266 14.00 9.83 -9.93
CA ASP A 266 14.95 8.76 -10.21
C ASP A 266 15.01 7.67 -9.12
N HIS A 267 14.32 7.85 -8.00
CA HIS A 267 14.26 6.88 -6.91
C HIS A 267 12.92 6.13 -6.82
N ASP A 268 12.96 4.92 -6.30
CA ASP A 268 11.79 4.05 -6.17
C ASP A 268 10.85 4.49 -5.05
N VAL A 269 11.41 4.94 -3.92
CA VAL A 269 10.66 5.21 -2.68
C VAL A 269 10.79 6.66 -2.23
N ASN A 270 12.00 7.19 -2.22
CA ASN A 270 12.32 8.49 -1.63
C ASN A 270 12.78 9.46 -2.73
N ASN A 271 11.87 10.30 -3.22
CA ASN A 271 12.21 11.37 -4.16
C ASN A 271 12.10 12.71 -3.43
N ASP A 272 13.24 13.39 -3.25
CA ASP A 272 13.24 14.78 -2.81
C ASP A 272 12.53 15.65 -3.85
N ASN A 273 12.01 16.79 -3.44
CA ASN A 273 11.35 17.75 -4.31
C ASN A 273 10.02 17.26 -4.93
N TRP A 274 9.35 16.29 -4.28
CA TRP A 274 8.04 15.78 -4.69
C TRP A 274 6.97 15.80 -3.59
N LEU A 275 5.71 15.87 -4.02
CA LEU A 275 4.49 15.77 -3.23
C LEU A 275 3.53 14.78 -3.89
N ASP A 276 2.58 14.24 -3.12
CA ASP A 276 1.41 13.52 -3.64
C ASP A 276 0.14 13.92 -2.86
N ASP A 277 -1.03 13.51 -3.36
CA ASP A 277 -2.34 13.86 -2.79
C ASP A 277 -2.99 12.75 -1.93
N THR A 278 -2.15 11.85 -1.40
CA THR A 278 -2.55 10.91 -0.34
C THR A 278 -2.61 11.64 1.02
N GLY A 279 -3.05 10.97 2.08
CA GLY A 279 -3.05 11.57 3.42
C GLY A 279 -3.73 10.69 4.46
N ASP A 280 -3.66 11.09 5.72
CA ASP A 280 -4.33 10.37 6.80
C ASP A 280 -4.74 11.30 7.94
N GLY A 281 -5.63 10.84 8.80
CA GLY A 281 -6.01 11.60 9.97
C GLY A 281 -7.12 11.03 10.82
N PRO A 282 -7.43 11.68 11.96
CA PRO A 282 -8.40 11.19 12.91
C PRO A 282 -9.84 11.39 12.44
N VAL A 283 -10.70 10.43 12.80
CA VAL A 283 -12.15 10.46 12.60
C VAL A 283 -12.86 10.51 13.96
N ASN A 284 -13.68 11.52 14.17
CA ASN A 284 -14.44 11.76 15.40
C ASN A 284 -15.92 11.89 15.06
N ALA A 285 -16.78 11.62 16.05
CA ALA A 285 -18.22 11.79 15.91
C ALA A 285 -18.87 12.30 17.18
N VAL A 286 -20.04 12.91 17.02
CA VAL A 286 -20.92 13.39 18.09
C VAL A 286 -22.35 12.98 17.73
N LEU A 287 -23.06 12.38 18.69
CA LEU A 287 -24.49 12.14 18.57
C LEU A 287 -25.24 13.40 18.99
N ILE A 288 -26.20 13.82 18.16
CA ILE A 288 -27.17 14.86 18.49
C ILE A 288 -28.51 14.18 18.77
N PHE A 289 -29.18 14.57 19.86
CA PHE A 289 -30.43 13.95 20.29
C PHE A 289 -31.65 14.86 20.05
N ASP A 290 -32.85 14.28 20.04
CA ASP A 290 -34.13 15.01 19.84
C ASP A 290 -34.37 16.13 20.87
N ASP A 291 -33.73 16.06 22.05
CA ASP A 291 -33.80 17.08 23.09
C ASP A 291 -32.72 18.19 22.95
N ASN A 292 -32.00 18.21 21.83
CA ASN A 292 -30.87 19.08 21.50
C ASN A 292 -29.64 18.94 22.41
N THR A 293 -29.58 17.90 23.25
CA THR A 293 -28.32 17.54 23.92
C THR A 293 -27.43 16.74 22.98
N HIS A 294 -26.14 16.68 23.30
CA HIS A 294 -25.14 15.95 22.51
C HIS A 294 -24.30 14.99 23.36
N HIS A 295 -23.68 14.03 22.70
CA HIS A 295 -22.70 13.12 23.30
C HIS A 295 -21.55 12.84 22.33
N THR A 296 -20.34 13.21 22.72
CA THR A 296 -19.11 12.94 21.96
C THR A 296 -18.75 11.47 22.06
N ILE A 297 -18.47 10.83 20.92
CA ILE A 297 -18.02 9.43 20.87
C ILE A 297 -16.56 9.36 21.30
N GLU A 298 -16.27 8.62 22.37
CA GLU A 298 -14.92 8.54 22.92
C GLU A 298 -13.99 7.61 22.12
N GLY A 299 -14.54 6.50 21.60
CA GLY A 299 -13.80 5.53 20.78
C GLY A 299 -13.62 6.03 19.35
N SER A 300 -12.65 6.93 19.13
CA SER A 300 -12.36 7.51 17.82
C SER A 300 -11.71 6.53 16.84
N ALA A 301 -11.82 6.83 15.55
CA ALA A 301 -11.15 6.07 14.50
C ALA A 301 -10.07 6.91 13.78
N TRP A 302 -9.44 6.30 12.77
CA TRP A 302 -8.49 6.94 11.86
C TRP A 302 -8.86 6.60 10.43
N VAL A 303 -8.53 7.45 9.48
CA VAL A 303 -8.66 7.19 8.04
C VAL A 303 -7.30 7.34 7.38
N VAL A 304 -6.99 6.45 6.44
CA VAL A 304 -5.83 6.51 5.56
C VAL A 304 -6.33 6.56 4.13
N ALA A 305 -5.96 7.60 3.39
CA ALA A 305 -6.14 7.70 1.95
C ALA A 305 -4.84 7.29 1.26
N THR A 306 -4.86 6.18 0.53
CA THR A 306 -3.66 5.59 -0.10
C THR A 306 -3.90 5.26 -1.58
N ASP A 307 -2.96 4.55 -2.20
CA ASP A 307 -3.01 4.10 -3.58
C ASP A 307 -4.19 3.12 -3.89
N PRO A 308 -4.50 2.88 -5.18
CA PRO A 308 -5.56 1.96 -5.57
C PRO A 308 -5.24 0.49 -5.27
N ALA A 309 -6.28 -0.30 -4.95
CA ALA A 309 -6.20 -1.77 -4.86
C ALA A 309 -6.58 -2.38 -6.21
N TYR A 310 -5.61 -2.93 -6.93
CA TYR A 310 -5.88 -3.51 -8.25
C TYR A 310 -6.30 -4.98 -8.21
N ALA A 311 -6.23 -5.66 -7.06
CA ALA A 311 -6.76 -7.02 -6.90
C ALA A 311 -7.50 -7.18 -5.56
N PRO A 312 -8.61 -6.46 -5.35
CA PRO A 312 -9.25 -6.31 -4.04
C PRO A 312 -9.77 -7.62 -3.43
N GLN A 313 -9.98 -8.66 -4.23
CA GLN A 313 -10.43 -9.98 -3.74
C GLN A 313 -9.28 -10.96 -3.47
N THR A 314 -8.02 -10.58 -3.73
CA THR A 314 -6.86 -11.45 -3.46
C THR A 314 -6.26 -11.11 -2.11
N LEU A 315 -6.12 -12.11 -1.24
CA LEU A 315 -5.63 -11.90 0.13
C LEU A 315 -4.10 -11.86 0.17
N ASN A 316 -3.54 -10.95 0.97
CA ASN A 316 -2.11 -10.96 1.31
C ASN A 316 -1.79 -12.16 2.22
N VAL A 317 -0.69 -12.88 1.98
CA VAL A 317 -0.25 -13.98 2.88
C VAL A 317 0.01 -13.46 4.29
N VAL A 318 0.55 -12.24 4.39
CA VAL A 318 0.60 -11.45 5.63
C VAL A 318 -0.13 -10.14 5.34
N SER A 319 -1.37 -10.05 5.81
CA SER A 319 -2.20 -8.86 5.71
C SER A 319 -1.87 -7.87 6.83
N LEU A 320 -2.34 -6.63 6.70
CA LEU A 320 -2.15 -5.62 7.74
C LEU A 320 -2.80 -6.05 9.07
N TRP A 321 -3.91 -6.80 9.00
CA TRP A 321 -4.52 -7.43 10.17
C TRP A 321 -3.55 -8.36 10.89
N ASP A 322 -2.77 -9.16 10.17
CA ASP A 322 -1.86 -10.14 10.79
C ASP A 322 -0.76 -9.45 11.61
N ASP A 323 -0.14 -8.38 11.08
CA ASP A 323 0.86 -7.59 11.80
C ASP A 323 0.23 -6.82 12.98
N VAL A 324 -0.88 -6.12 12.77
CA VAL A 324 -1.58 -5.37 13.83
C VAL A 324 -2.03 -6.33 14.95
N TYR A 325 -2.69 -7.43 14.61
CA TYR A 325 -3.18 -8.40 15.58
C TYR A 325 -2.04 -9.06 16.35
N MET A 326 -0.94 -9.43 15.69
CA MET A 326 0.25 -9.97 16.34
C MET A 326 0.81 -8.97 17.36
N THR A 327 1.03 -7.71 16.99
CA THR A 327 1.53 -6.68 17.91
C THR A 327 0.60 -6.50 19.10
N TRP A 328 -0.71 -6.44 18.88
CA TRP A 328 -1.67 -6.30 19.97
C TRP A 328 -1.73 -7.53 20.88
N LEU A 329 -1.58 -8.72 20.31
CA LEU A 329 -1.55 -9.97 21.04
C LEU A 329 -0.29 -10.09 21.92
N GLU A 330 0.88 -9.84 21.35
CA GLU A 330 2.17 -10.06 22.01
C GLU A 330 2.55 -8.93 22.96
N GLU A 331 2.24 -7.67 22.61
CA GLU A 331 2.74 -6.49 23.34
C GLU A 331 1.65 -5.77 24.15
N LEU A 332 0.37 -5.90 23.77
CA LEU A 332 -0.74 -5.18 24.42
C LEU A 332 -1.70 -6.10 25.18
N GLY A 333 -1.41 -7.39 25.25
CA GLY A 333 -2.17 -8.37 26.03
C GLY A 333 -3.62 -8.53 25.59
N LEU A 334 -3.89 -8.42 24.27
CA LEU A 334 -5.23 -8.45 23.69
C LEU A 334 -6.02 -9.71 24.08
N GLU A 335 -5.40 -10.89 23.97
CA GLU A 335 -6.00 -12.19 24.28
C GLU A 335 -5.06 -13.06 25.13
N PRO A 336 -5.07 -12.90 26.48
CA PRO A 336 -4.17 -13.64 27.38
C PRO A 336 -4.34 -15.17 27.36
N SER A 337 -5.46 -15.66 26.82
CA SER A 337 -5.69 -17.09 26.59
C SER A 337 -4.82 -17.67 25.47
N ILE A 338 -4.37 -16.83 24.55
CA ILE A 338 -3.49 -17.18 23.42
C ILE A 338 -2.04 -16.87 23.76
N TYR A 339 -1.74 -15.66 24.23
CA TYR A 339 -0.38 -15.22 24.52
C TYR A 339 -0.31 -14.49 25.85
N ALA A 340 0.57 -14.94 26.74
CA ALA A 340 0.80 -14.29 28.03
C ALA A 340 2.21 -14.59 28.53
N ASN A 341 2.79 -13.66 29.29
CA ASN A 341 4.12 -13.82 29.89
C ASN A 341 5.23 -14.16 28.87
N GLY A 342 5.16 -13.57 27.68
CA GLY A 342 6.16 -13.74 26.63
C GLY A 342 6.07 -15.07 25.86
N GLN A 343 4.97 -15.82 25.99
CA GLN A 343 4.83 -17.15 25.38
C GLN A 343 3.41 -17.43 24.88
N TYR A 344 3.33 -18.16 23.77
CA TYR A 344 2.08 -18.74 23.27
C TYR A 344 1.60 -19.92 24.13
N ASN A 345 0.30 -19.96 24.42
CA ASN A 345 -0.34 -21.03 25.16
C ASN A 345 -0.59 -22.25 24.26
N THR A 346 0.27 -23.27 24.35
CA THR A 346 0.18 -24.50 23.55
C THR A 346 -1.09 -25.34 23.79
N ASN A 347 -1.95 -24.99 24.75
CA ASN A 347 -3.26 -25.61 24.93
C ASN A 347 -4.40 -24.91 24.18
N TYR A 348 -4.15 -23.71 23.63
CA TYR A 348 -5.13 -22.98 22.85
C TYR A 348 -5.52 -23.73 21.58
N GLN A 349 -6.79 -23.69 21.19
CA GLN A 349 -7.28 -24.30 19.96
C GLN A 349 -7.75 -23.19 19.01
N PRO A 350 -6.99 -22.84 17.96
CA PRO A 350 -7.43 -21.88 16.96
C PRO A 350 -8.72 -22.29 16.26
N TYR A 351 -9.44 -21.29 15.78
CA TYR A 351 -10.60 -21.46 14.91
C TYR A 351 -10.14 -21.63 13.47
N PHE A 352 -10.43 -22.77 12.85
CA PHE A 352 -9.86 -23.09 11.53
C PHE A 352 -10.17 -22.01 10.50
N HIS A 353 -11.43 -21.60 10.41
CA HIS A 353 -11.88 -20.62 9.40
C HIS A 353 -11.36 -19.20 9.63
N ASP A 354 -11.02 -18.83 10.87
CA ASP A 354 -10.64 -17.46 11.23
C ASP A 354 -9.14 -17.25 11.43
N ASP A 355 -8.43 -18.28 11.91
CA ASP A 355 -7.04 -18.20 12.37
C ASP A 355 -6.06 -19.01 11.48
N VAL A 356 -6.54 -20.00 10.71
CA VAL A 356 -5.70 -20.93 9.91
C VAL A 356 -5.98 -20.82 8.41
N TYR A 357 -7.24 -20.98 8.02
CA TYR A 357 -7.68 -20.99 6.63
C TYR A 357 -7.33 -19.72 5.85
N PRO A 358 -7.41 -18.49 6.41
CA PRO A 358 -7.04 -17.29 5.67
C PRO A 358 -5.61 -17.35 5.11
N THR A 359 -4.64 -17.81 5.91
CA THR A 359 -3.23 -17.98 5.47
C THR A 359 -3.09 -19.01 4.34
N LEU A 360 -3.82 -20.14 4.42
CA LEU A 360 -3.82 -21.16 3.37
C LEU A 360 -4.48 -20.64 2.09
N ASN A 361 -5.58 -19.93 2.21
CA ASN A 361 -6.34 -19.39 1.09
C ASN A 361 -5.61 -18.22 0.42
N ALA A 362 -4.86 -17.41 1.16
CA ALA A 362 -4.01 -16.37 0.59
C ALA A 362 -2.98 -16.97 -0.38
N ALA A 363 -2.35 -18.10 -0.02
CA ALA A 363 -1.45 -18.82 -0.93
C ALA A 363 -2.19 -19.24 -2.22
N HIS A 364 -3.40 -19.78 -2.10
CA HIS A 364 -4.23 -20.13 -3.26
C HIS A 364 -4.51 -18.91 -4.14
N LEU A 365 -4.96 -17.78 -3.57
CA LEU A 365 -5.39 -16.60 -4.32
C LEU A 365 -4.25 -15.86 -4.99
N GLN A 366 -3.05 -15.84 -4.41
CA GLN A 366 -1.91 -15.14 -5.01
C GLN A 366 -1.40 -15.78 -6.31
N MET A 367 -1.80 -17.02 -6.63
CA MET A 367 -1.46 -17.64 -7.91
C MET A 367 -2.02 -16.89 -9.12
N TRP A 368 -3.06 -16.07 -8.93
CA TRP A 368 -3.71 -15.30 -9.99
C TRP A 368 -2.94 -14.03 -10.38
N ASN A 369 -2.05 -13.58 -9.50
CA ASN A 369 -1.35 -12.30 -9.61
C ASN A 369 0.17 -12.46 -9.80
N THR A 370 0.63 -13.71 -9.90
CA THR A 370 2.04 -14.11 -9.98
C THR A 370 2.26 -15.06 -11.15
N ASN A 371 3.50 -15.13 -11.63
CA ASN A 371 3.91 -15.93 -12.79
C ASN A 371 4.42 -17.32 -12.36
N LEU A 372 3.55 -18.17 -11.80
CA LEU A 372 3.92 -19.50 -11.31
C LEU A 372 3.99 -20.56 -12.42
N PRO A 373 4.84 -21.60 -12.28
CA PRO A 373 4.82 -22.74 -13.19
C PRO A 373 3.61 -23.65 -12.91
N ASP A 374 3.12 -24.40 -13.92
CA ASP A 374 1.92 -25.25 -13.83
C ASP A 374 1.87 -26.17 -12.61
N LYS A 375 3.01 -26.76 -12.24
CA LYS A 375 3.10 -27.63 -11.06
C LYS A 375 2.79 -26.86 -9.79
N ALA A 376 3.31 -25.64 -9.64
CA ALA A 376 3.04 -24.80 -8.49
C ALA A 376 1.58 -24.33 -8.49
N ILE A 377 1.02 -23.93 -9.64
CA ILE A 377 -0.41 -23.56 -9.76
C ILE A 377 -1.30 -24.70 -9.25
N LYS A 378 -1.08 -25.94 -9.72
CA LYS A 378 -1.83 -27.12 -9.27
C LYS A 378 -1.72 -27.34 -7.77
N SER A 379 -0.55 -27.12 -7.17
CA SER A 379 -0.37 -27.22 -5.72
C SER A 379 -1.13 -26.12 -4.97
N HIS A 380 -1.07 -24.87 -5.43
CA HIS A 380 -1.81 -23.75 -4.82
C HIS A 380 -3.34 -23.97 -4.84
N GLN A 381 -3.86 -24.55 -5.93
CA GLN A 381 -5.28 -24.95 -6.02
C GLN A 381 -5.72 -25.98 -4.98
N THR A 382 -4.81 -26.76 -4.40
CA THR A 382 -5.18 -27.74 -3.36
C THR A 382 -5.42 -27.11 -1.99
N PHE A 383 -4.81 -25.95 -1.70
CA PHE A 383 -4.87 -25.32 -0.37
C PHE A 383 -6.26 -24.79 -0.02
N SER A 384 -7.04 -24.35 -1.01
CA SER A 384 -8.41 -23.88 -0.78
C SER A 384 -9.37 -24.98 -0.33
N ASN A 385 -9.01 -26.25 -0.50
CA ASN A 385 -9.81 -27.42 -0.12
C ASN A 385 -9.41 -28.04 1.24
N LEU A 386 -8.41 -27.48 1.92
CA LEU A 386 -8.01 -27.98 3.24
C LEU A 386 -9.07 -27.63 4.29
N THR A 387 -9.22 -28.51 5.28
CA THR A 387 -10.20 -28.37 6.36
C THR A 387 -9.50 -28.37 7.71
N GLU A 388 -10.26 -28.26 8.80
CA GLU A 388 -9.76 -28.37 10.18
C GLU A 388 -9.02 -29.69 10.46
N ASN A 389 -9.24 -30.72 9.63
CA ASN A 389 -8.50 -31.96 9.69
C ASN A 389 -7.12 -31.79 9.09
N LYS A 390 -6.09 -32.19 9.85
CA LYS A 390 -4.71 -32.18 9.42
C LYS A 390 -4.52 -32.96 8.10
N PRO A 391 -3.78 -32.41 7.10
CA PRO A 391 -3.47 -33.12 5.87
C PRO A 391 -2.45 -34.25 6.08
N PRO A 392 -2.32 -35.20 5.13
CA PRO A 392 -1.36 -36.31 5.24
C PRO A 392 0.10 -35.89 5.09
N PHE A 393 0.38 -34.66 4.68
CA PHE A 393 1.72 -34.09 4.55
C PHE A 393 2.02 -33.11 5.69
N ASP A 394 3.30 -32.88 5.96
CA ASP A 394 3.72 -31.90 6.96
C ASP A 394 3.76 -30.48 6.36
N ALA A 395 2.70 -29.70 6.54
CA ALA A 395 2.63 -28.32 6.05
C ALA A 395 3.73 -27.42 6.64
N LEU A 396 4.12 -27.61 7.91
CA LEU A 396 5.14 -26.78 8.57
C LEU A 396 6.52 -26.92 7.92
N SER A 397 6.83 -28.08 7.32
CA SER A 397 8.10 -28.30 6.64
C SER A 397 8.32 -27.37 5.43
N PHE A 398 7.27 -26.72 4.94
CA PHE A 398 7.30 -25.76 3.84
C PHE A 398 7.09 -24.32 4.28
N ILE A 399 6.76 -24.04 5.55
CA ILE A 399 6.49 -22.68 6.02
C ILE A 399 7.72 -22.17 6.77
N ARG A 400 8.19 -20.99 6.38
CA ARG A 400 9.28 -20.30 7.10
C ARG A 400 8.85 -20.04 8.54
N ASN A 401 9.63 -20.53 9.49
CA ASN A 401 9.38 -20.34 10.91
C ASN A 401 9.92 -18.98 11.37
N PRO A 402 9.06 -18.02 11.76
CA PRO A 402 9.50 -16.69 12.19
C PRO A 402 10.38 -16.73 13.45
N ASN A 403 10.32 -17.82 14.23
CA ASN A 403 11.13 -18.00 15.44
C ASN A 403 12.55 -18.53 15.16
N ILE A 404 12.89 -18.81 13.90
CA ILE A 404 14.23 -19.25 13.50
C ILE A 404 14.80 -18.19 12.54
N PRO A 405 15.51 -17.16 13.05
CA PRO A 405 15.97 -16.03 12.23
C PRO A 405 16.75 -16.43 10.99
N ALA A 406 17.57 -17.49 11.07
CA ALA A 406 18.33 -18.01 9.93
C ALA A 406 17.46 -18.46 8.74
N GLN A 407 16.16 -18.75 8.94
CA GLN A 407 15.26 -19.09 7.84
C GLN A 407 14.79 -17.88 7.04
N ALA A 408 14.98 -16.65 7.52
CA ALA A 408 14.73 -15.41 6.76
C ALA A 408 15.55 -15.37 5.46
N GLU A 409 16.73 -16.00 5.46
CA GLU A 409 17.66 -16.07 4.33
C GLU A 409 17.42 -17.27 3.40
N ASN A 410 16.57 -18.20 3.83
CA ASN A 410 16.30 -19.43 3.09
C ASN A 410 15.15 -19.20 2.12
N GLY A 411 15.43 -19.26 0.82
CA GLY A 411 14.40 -19.26 -0.23
C GLY A 411 13.68 -20.62 -0.34
N SER A 412 13.55 -21.15 -1.56
CA SER A 412 12.94 -22.46 -1.79
C SER A 412 13.64 -23.57 -0.98
N PRO A 413 12.90 -24.49 -0.33
CA PRO A 413 11.46 -24.74 -0.49
C PRO A 413 10.55 -24.00 0.50
N LEU A 414 11.07 -23.06 1.30
CA LEU A 414 10.26 -22.36 2.31
C LEU A 414 9.39 -21.26 1.70
N MET A 415 8.16 -21.20 2.17
CA MET A 415 7.10 -20.28 1.77
C MET A 415 6.80 -19.25 2.87
N PRO A 416 6.29 -18.07 2.51
CA PRO A 416 6.06 -17.59 1.14
C PRO A 416 7.38 -17.31 0.39
N LEU A 417 7.38 -17.53 -0.93
CA LEU A 417 8.48 -17.12 -1.84
C LEU A 417 8.25 -15.68 -2.32
N ALA A 418 8.14 -14.77 -1.36
CA ALA A 418 8.03 -13.33 -1.57
C ALA A 418 9.19 -12.62 -0.86
N LEU A 419 9.50 -11.41 -1.31
CA LEU A 419 10.59 -10.61 -0.73
C LEU A 419 10.26 -10.25 0.73
N GLY A 420 11.25 -10.37 1.61
CA GLY A 420 11.08 -10.13 3.04
C GLY A 420 11.20 -8.67 3.46
N ASP A 421 10.85 -8.41 4.72
CA ASP A 421 11.04 -7.09 5.37
C ASP A 421 12.51 -6.66 5.31
N SER A 422 12.74 -5.37 5.58
CA SER A 422 13.98 -4.82 6.12
C SER A 422 14.90 -5.85 6.80
N GLU A 423 16.13 -6.00 6.29
CA GLU A 423 17.17 -6.95 6.72
C GLU A 423 16.84 -8.46 6.59
N LYS A 424 15.72 -8.83 5.95
CA LYS A 424 15.31 -10.22 5.74
C LYS A 424 15.13 -10.50 4.25
N SER A 425 15.88 -11.47 3.71
CA SER A 425 15.74 -11.83 2.30
C SER A 425 14.31 -12.21 1.89
N PHE A 426 13.64 -13.02 2.71
CA PHE A 426 12.33 -13.58 2.39
C PHE A 426 11.30 -13.35 3.49
N LEU A 427 10.06 -13.14 3.06
CA LEU A 427 8.92 -12.89 3.94
C LEU A 427 8.62 -14.13 4.79
N SER A 428 8.39 -13.96 6.08
CA SER A 428 7.81 -15.01 6.93
C SER A 428 6.35 -14.68 7.23
N VAL A 429 5.53 -15.70 7.47
CA VAL A 429 4.26 -15.49 8.19
C VAL A 429 4.56 -14.91 9.58
N SER A 430 3.58 -14.22 10.18
CA SER A 430 3.68 -13.73 11.56
C SER A 430 3.85 -14.88 12.57
N THR A 431 4.38 -14.56 13.75
CA THR A 431 4.51 -15.52 14.86
C THR A 431 3.15 -16.11 15.26
N SER A 432 2.08 -15.31 15.26
CA SER A 432 0.72 -15.76 15.54
C SER A 432 0.19 -16.70 14.46
N GLN A 433 0.35 -16.37 13.18
CA GLN A 433 -0.03 -17.26 12.08
C GLN A 433 0.72 -18.59 12.15
N TYR A 434 2.03 -18.57 12.41
CA TYR A 434 2.83 -19.78 12.55
C TYR A 434 2.35 -20.64 13.74
N PHE A 435 2.07 -20.01 14.89
CA PHE A 435 1.53 -20.70 16.06
C PHE A 435 0.17 -21.38 15.75
N PHE A 436 -0.74 -20.70 15.06
CA PHE A 436 -2.03 -21.30 14.69
C PHE A 436 -1.88 -22.48 13.72
N MET A 437 -0.98 -22.37 12.74
CA MET A 437 -0.63 -23.48 11.85
C MET A 437 -0.03 -24.66 12.62
N GLU A 438 0.83 -24.41 13.61
CA GLU A 438 1.41 -25.45 14.44
C GLU A 438 0.35 -26.19 15.26
N GLN A 439 -0.60 -25.45 15.86
CA GLN A 439 -1.70 -26.05 16.61
C GLN A 439 -2.60 -26.90 15.71
N TRP A 440 -2.95 -26.41 14.52
CA TRP A 440 -3.70 -27.19 13.51
C TRP A 440 -2.95 -28.47 13.11
N MET A 441 -1.64 -28.39 12.86
CA MET A 441 -0.79 -29.54 12.55
C MET A 441 -0.59 -30.52 13.72
N ASN A 442 -0.94 -30.09 14.94
CA ASN A 442 -1.01 -30.92 16.14
C ASN A 442 -2.43 -31.45 16.44
N ASN A 443 -3.37 -31.33 15.48
CA ASN A 443 -4.79 -31.68 15.63
C ASN A 443 -5.51 -30.88 16.74
N LYS A 444 -5.05 -29.66 17.01
CA LYS A 444 -5.64 -28.73 17.97
C LYS A 444 -6.28 -27.57 17.20
N CYS A 445 -7.49 -27.78 16.68
CA CYS A 445 -8.22 -26.74 15.95
C CYS A 445 -9.72 -26.98 16.04
N VAL A 446 -10.50 -25.91 16.17
CA VAL A 446 -11.97 -25.98 16.19
C VAL A 446 -12.48 -25.55 14.82
N GLY A 447 -13.09 -26.48 14.07
CA GLY A 447 -13.61 -26.22 12.72
C GLY A 447 -15.04 -25.69 12.68
N ALA A 448 -15.94 -26.22 13.52
CA ALA A 448 -17.38 -25.95 13.44
C ALA A 448 -17.81 -24.57 13.96
N THR A 449 -16.93 -23.87 14.67
CA THR A 449 -17.23 -22.60 15.34
C THR A 449 -16.37 -21.50 14.73
N LYS A 450 -16.91 -20.31 14.53
CA LYS A 450 -16.15 -19.10 14.21
C LYS A 450 -15.79 -18.34 15.48
N LYS A 451 -14.74 -17.54 15.43
CA LYS A 451 -14.42 -16.58 16.49
C LYS A 451 -15.59 -15.63 16.68
N ASN A 452 -16.02 -15.43 17.92
CA ASN A 452 -17.22 -14.64 18.24
C ASN A 452 -16.90 -13.13 18.20
N LEU A 453 -16.66 -12.60 17.00
CA LEU A 453 -16.46 -11.16 16.76
C LEU A 453 -17.82 -10.45 16.67
N GLY A 454 -17.94 -9.32 17.35
CA GLY A 454 -19.05 -8.39 17.13
C GLY A 454 -18.99 -7.74 15.75
N PRO A 455 -20.07 -7.11 15.24
CA PRO A 455 -20.08 -6.51 13.90
C PRO A 455 -19.01 -5.41 13.71
N GLY A 456 -18.77 -4.56 14.71
CA GLY A 456 -17.68 -3.58 14.67
C GLY A 456 -16.28 -4.22 14.72
N GLU A 457 -16.10 -5.26 15.53
CA GLU A 457 -14.83 -6.00 15.65
C GLU A 457 -14.50 -6.77 14.37
N TYR A 458 -15.51 -7.35 13.72
CA TYR A 458 -15.37 -7.97 12.41
C TYR A 458 -15.03 -6.93 11.35
N LEU A 459 -15.64 -5.74 11.38
CA LEU A 459 -15.32 -4.67 10.44
C LEU A 459 -13.86 -4.22 10.57
N ASP A 460 -13.33 -4.10 11.79
CA ASP A 460 -11.90 -3.82 12.04
C ASP A 460 -11.02 -4.90 11.38
N LYS A 461 -11.32 -6.19 11.59
CA LYS A 461 -10.59 -7.30 10.97
C LYS A 461 -10.70 -7.28 9.44
N ALA A 462 -11.91 -7.17 8.91
CA ALA A 462 -12.17 -7.28 7.47
C ALA A 462 -11.47 -6.18 6.68
N VAL A 463 -11.53 -4.94 7.16
CA VAL A 463 -10.89 -3.78 6.51
C VAL A 463 -9.36 -3.91 6.53
N LEU A 464 -8.78 -4.27 7.68
CA LEU A 464 -7.32 -4.47 7.80
C LEU A 464 -6.82 -5.69 7.03
N ALA A 465 -7.60 -6.77 6.95
CA ALA A 465 -7.21 -7.96 6.21
C ALA A 465 -7.13 -7.72 4.68
N ASN A 466 -7.86 -6.73 4.17
CA ASN A 466 -7.80 -6.30 2.77
C ASN A 466 -6.60 -5.39 2.45
N CYS A 467 -5.74 -5.10 3.43
CA CYS A 467 -4.56 -4.26 3.29
C CYS A 467 -3.28 -5.09 3.43
N LEU A 468 -2.17 -4.57 2.91
CA LEU A 468 -0.85 -5.20 2.97
C LEU A 468 -0.24 -5.12 4.39
N GLY A 469 0.27 -6.24 4.91
CA GLY A 469 1.09 -6.29 6.13
C GLY A 469 2.56 -6.59 5.85
N GLY A 470 2.87 -7.70 5.18
CA GLY A 470 4.26 -8.09 4.91
C GLY A 470 4.56 -8.30 3.42
N ARG A 471 5.67 -7.79 2.86
CA ARG A 471 6.74 -7.03 3.55
C ARG A 471 6.46 -5.53 3.73
N PHE A 472 7.06 -4.89 4.73
CA PHE A 472 7.16 -3.44 4.86
C PHE A 472 8.52 -2.93 4.38
N SER A 473 8.62 -2.57 3.10
CA SER A 473 9.73 -1.77 2.57
C SER A 473 9.33 -1.02 1.27
N PRO A 474 8.72 0.18 1.40
CA PRO A 474 8.09 0.70 2.63
C PRO A 474 6.78 -0.04 2.97
N GLY A 475 6.14 -0.69 2.00
CA GLY A 475 4.75 -1.19 2.12
C GLY A 475 3.85 -0.43 1.15
N ILE A 476 2.53 -0.55 1.31
CA ILE A 476 1.54 0.05 0.40
C ILE A 476 0.52 0.87 1.20
N ASP A 477 -0.30 0.21 2.01
CA ASP A 477 -1.35 0.87 2.77
C ASP A 477 -0.81 1.57 4.04
N LEU A 478 0.09 0.87 4.74
CA LEU A 478 0.86 1.33 5.89
C LEU A 478 2.25 0.66 5.86
N THR A 479 3.07 0.96 6.87
CA THR A 479 4.41 0.41 7.04
C THR A 479 4.65 -0.14 8.45
N PHE A 480 5.89 -0.50 8.77
CA PHE A 480 6.38 -1.08 10.02
C PHE A 480 5.94 -0.35 11.31
N ILE A 481 5.44 0.88 11.22
CA ILE A 481 4.89 1.64 12.36
C ILE A 481 3.75 0.92 13.07
N VAL A 482 3.03 0.03 12.38
CA VAL A 482 1.95 -0.76 13.01
C VAL A 482 2.44 -1.73 14.08
N ARG A 483 3.76 -1.96 14.13
CA ARG A 483 4.45 -2.78 15.13
C ARG A 483 4.84 -2.00 16.39
N ASP A 484 4.70 -0.67 16.37
CA ASP A 484 5.00 0.19 17.51
C ASP A 484 3.80 0.32 18.44
N THR A 485 3.98 -0.01 19.73
CA THR A 485 2.92 0.17 20.72
C THR A 485 2.58 1.64 20.98
N ASN A 486 3.48 2.58 20.71
CA ASN A 486 3.22 4.01 20.88
C ASN A 486 2.27 4.60 19.83
N LEU A 487 2.11 3.92 18.69
CA LEU A 487 1.09 4.26 17.69
C LEU A 487 -0.32 4.11 18.26
N TYR A 488 -0.50 3.22 19.24
CA TYR A 488 -1.80 2.82 19.76
C TYR A 488 -2.11 3.38 21.15
N ASN A 489 -3.39 3.58 21.43
CA ASN A 489 -3.85 3.91 22.78
C ASN A 489 -3.79 2.65 23.67
N THR A 490 -2.75 2.57 24.49
CA THR A 490 -2.48 1.43 25.39
C THR A 490 -3.53 1.25 26.50
N ASN A 491 -4.43 2.22 26.72
CA ASN A 491 -5.55 2.10 27.66
C ASN A 491 -6.77 1.40 27.07
N TRP A 492 -6.58 0.52 26.09
CA TRP A 492 -7.65 -0.10 25.31
C TRP A 492 -8.67 -0.90 26.14
N THR A 493 -8.27 -1.42 27.31
CA THR A 493 -9.16 -2.14 28.24
C THR A 493 -10.18 -1.22 28.90
N LYS A 494 -10.03 0.10 28.78
CA LYS A 494 -11.06 1.06 29.18
C LYS A 494 -12.21 1.05 28.16
N PRO A 495 -13.46 0.90 28.62
CA PRO A 495 -14.63 0.86 27.73
C PRO A 495 -14.76 2.06 26.78
N THR A 496 -14.35 3.25 27.19
CA THR A 496 -14.40 4.45 26.34
C THR A 496 -13.36 4.46 25.22
N VAL A 497 -12.41 3.52 25.18
CA VAL A 497 -11.35 3.44 24.16
C VAL A 497 -11.63 2.24 23.25
N GLY A 498 -11.55 1.03 23.78
CA GLY A 498 -11.62 -0.20 23.00
C GLY A 498 -10.30 -0.57 22.27
N PRO A 499 -10.25 -1.75 21.63
CA PRO A 499 -9.06 -2.25 20.94
C PRO A 499 -8.79 -1.48 19.63
N PHE A 500 -7.55 -1.61 19.14
CA PHE A 500 -7.07 -1.10 17.85
C PHE A 500 -7.13 0.42 17.63
N ARG A 501 -7.27 1.21 18.71
CA ARG A 501 -7.35 2.68 18.61
C ARG A 501 -5.97 3.31 18.48
N VAL A 502 -5.82 4.25 17.55
CA VAL A 502 -4.61 5.10 17.41
C VAL A 502 -4.49 6.04 18.62
N ASN A 503 -3.27 6.28 19.09
CA ASN A 503 -2.93 7.23 20.16
C ASN A 503 -3.00 8.68 19.67
N LYS A 504 -4.18 9.09 19.22
CA LYS A 504 -4.43 10.40 18.61
C LYS A 504 -4.11 11.55 19.57
N GLN A 505 -3.47 12.60 19.04
CA GLN A 505 -3.32 13.89 19.71
C GLN A 505 -4.66 14.61 19.83
N ILE A 506 -5.00 15.05 21.05
CA ILE A 506 -6.16 15.92 21.29
C ILE A 506 -5.78 17.33 20.83
N MET A 507 -6.49 17.84 19.81
CA MET A 507 -6.21 19.14 19.19
C MET A 507 -7.10 20.24 19.78
N ASP A 508 -6.51 21.38 20.15
CA ASP A 508 -7.22 22.60 20.50
C ASP A 508 -7.18 23.59 19.32
N TYR A 509 -8.19 23.48 18.45
CA TYR A 509 -8.30 24.30 17.24
C TYR A 509 -8.49 25.81 17.52
N SER A 510 -8.87 26.19 18.74
CA SER A 510 -9.02 27.61 19.12
C SER A 510 -7.67 28.35 19.16
N THR A 511 -6.57 27.60 19.22
CA THR A 511 -5.20 28.15 19.25
C THR A 511 -4.60 28.41 17.87
N ALA A 512 -5.31 28.06 16.79
CA ALA A 512 -4.80 28.19 15.43
C ALA A 512 -4.57 29.66 15.03
N THR A 513 -3.44 29.93 14.37
CA THR A 513 -3.07 31.24 13.84
C THR A 513 -2.59 31.13 12.40
N THR A 514 -2.88 32.12 11.55
CA THR A 514 -2.52 32.09 10.12
C THR A 514 -1.01 32.00 9.88
N ASP A 515 -0.23 32.56 10.80
CA ASP A 515 1.20 32.78 10.59
C ASP A 515 2.08 31.60 11.03
N ASN A 516 1.53 30.61 11.74
CA ASN A 516 2.29 29.48 12.29
C ASN A 516 1.62 28.16 11.88
N PRO A 517 2.39 27.12 11.48
CA PRO A 517 1.87 25.77 11.32
C PRO A 517 1.06 25.34 12.54
N PHE A 518 -0.07 24.67 12.29
CA PHE A 518 -0.86 24.07 13.36
C PHE A 518 -0.30 22.70 13.74
N LEU A 519 0.05 21.89 12.74
CA LEU A 519 0.68 20.58 12.92
C LEU A 519 2.19 20.72 13.10
N GLY A 520 2.77 19.81 13.90
CA GLY A 520 4.20 19.69 14.11
C GLY A 520 4.78 18.44 13.44
N VAL A 521 5.89 17.96 13.99
CA VAL A 521 6.51 16.70 13.56
C VAL A 521 5.59 15.51 13.85
N GLY A 522 4.85 15.56 14.96
CA GLY A 522 3.93 14.50 15.41
C GLY A 522 4.65 13.24 15.90
N TYR A 523 3.99 12.10 15.73
CA TYR A 523 4.47 10.77 16.08
C TYR A 523 5.77 10.44 15.34
N VAL A 524 6.73 9.88 16.07
CA VAL A 524 7.98 9.34 15.54
C VAL A 524 8.12 7.94 16.12
N PRO A 525 8.51 6.92 15.33
CA PRO A 525 8.57 5.55 15.83
C PRO A 525 9.42 5.44 17.10
N LEU A 526 8.93 4.62 18.03
CA LEU A 526 9.51 4.36 19.35
C LEU A 526 9.53 5.60 20.28
N ARG A 527 8.74 6.64 19.97
CA ARG A 527 8.53 7.83 20.82
C ARG A 527 7.11 7.90 21.33
N THR A 528 6.93 8.61 22.44
CA THR A 528 5.65 8.71 23.14
C THR A 528 4.79 9.89 22.69
N ALA A 529 5.25 10.67 21.71
CA ALA A 529 4.47 11.76 21.16
C ALA A 529 3.17 11.18 20.55
N PRO A 530 2.01 11.79 20.83
CA PRO A 530 0.75 11.33 20.26
C PRO A 530 0.72 11.58 18.74
N VAL A 531 -0.19 10.89 18.08
CA VAL A 531 -0.32 10.85 16.62
C VAL A 531 -1.14 12.02 16.12
N GLU A 532 -0.55 12.80 15.21
CA GLU A 532 -1.16 13.92 14.50
C GLU A 532 -1.64 13.49 13.10
N PRO A 533 -2.56 14.26 12.46
CA PRO A 533 -2.87 14.09 11.04
C PRO A 533 -1.62 13.97 10.15
N GLY A 534 -1.64 13.06 9.19
CA GLY A 534 -0.54 12.83 8.26
C GLY A 534 0.61 11.97 8.81
N ASP A 535 0.55 11.51 10.06
CA ASP A 535 1.62 10.74 10.67
C ASP A 535 1.66 9.27 10.25
N LEU A 536 0.56 8.69 9.79
CA LEU A 536 0.56 7.29 9.33
C LEU A 536 1.13 7.15 7.91
N CYS A 537 0.85 8.10 7.02
CA CYS A 537 1.27 8.06 5.61
C CYS A 537 2.71 8.56 5.39
N LYS A 538 3.28 9.35 6.32
CA LYS A 538 4.54 10.07 6.08
C LYS A 538 5.78 9.18 5.92
N PHE A 539 5.69 7.91 6.27
CA PHE A 539 6.77 6.93 6.11
C PHE A 539 6.67 6.16 4.79
N MET A 540 5.57 6.34 4.04
CA MET A 540 5.37 5.71 2.73
C MET A 540 6.18 6.44 1.65
N SER A 541 6.26 5.82 0.46
CA SER A 541 6.91 6.38 -0.72
C SER A 541 6.32 7.74 -1.14
N ILE A 542 7.18 8.57 -1.74
CA ILE A 542 6.82 9.89 -2.27
C ILE A 542 7.45 10.12 -3.66
N PRO A 543 6.63 10.40 -4.70
CA PRO A 543 5.21 10.11 -4.74
C PRO A 543 4.96 8.59 -4.72
N TRP A 544 3.80 8.14 -4.24
CA TRP A 544 3.49 6.69 -4.14
C TRP A 544 3.61 5.93 -5.48
N HIS A 545 3.43 6.61 -6.62
CA HIS A 545 3.47 5.98 -7.93
C HIS A 545 4.83 5.36 -8.28
N THR A 546 5.95 5.89 -7.77
CA THR A 546 7.29 5.37 -8.10
C THR A 546 7.52 3.99 -7.51
N ASP A 547 7.00 3.77 -6.30
CA ASP A 547 7.01 2.49 -5.61
C ASP A 547 6.11 1.50 -6.36
N TYR A 548 4.94 1.99 -6.78
CA TYR A 548 4.06 1.30 -7.71
C TYR A 548 4.68 1.10 -9.12
N ASN A 549 5.78 1.75 -9.50
CA ASN A 549 6.52 1.36 -10.71
C ASN A 549 7.60 0.31 -10.37
N SER A 550 8.27 0.42 -9.23
CA SER A 550 9.42 -0.43 -8.90
C SER A 550 9.06 -1.85 -8.47
N CYS A 551 8.08 -2.04 -7.59
CA CYS A 551 7.54 -3.32 -7.10
C CYS A 551 6.97 -4.32 -8.14
N ALA A 552 7.80 -4.74 -9.09
CA ALA A 552 7.59 -5.89 -9.98
C ALA A 552 8.40 -7.08 -9.43
N THR A 553 9.36 -7.59 -10.21
CA THR A 553 10.22 -8.70 -9.78
C THR A 553 11.64 -8.25 -9.47
N HIS A 554 12.19 -8.64 -8.33
CA HIS A 554 13.53 -8.27 -7.85
C HIS A 554 14.25 -9.44 -7.20
N THR A 555 15.56 -9.29 -7.01
CA THR A 555 16.29 -10.11 -6.05
C THR A 555 15.92 -9.71 -4.62
N PRO A 556 16.06 -10.63 -3.64
CA PRO A 556 16.01 -10.30 -2.22
C PRO A 556 16.99 -9.19 -1.82
N ALA A 557 16.63 -8.45 -0.76
CA ALA A 557 17.47 -7.46 -0.10
C ALA A 557 17.35 -7.67 1.43
N PRO A 558 18.41 -8.15 2.12
CA PRO A 558 19.72 -8.56 1.59
C PRO A 558 19.58 -9.70 0.57
N ASN A 559 20.54 -9.85 -0.33
CA ASN A 559 20.52 -10.95 -1.30
C ASN A 559 21.31 -12.15 -0.74
N PRO A 560 20.72 -13.36 -0.64
CA PRO A 560 21.43 -14.53 -0.15
C PRO A 560 22.70 -14.77 -0.94
N GLY A 561 23.83 -14.77 -0.25
CA GLY A 561 25.15 -14.94 -0.86
C GLY A 561 25.86 -13.66 -1.32
N GLY A 562 25.20 -12.50 -1.20
CA GLY A 562 25.77 -11.18 -1.46
C GLY A 562 25.27 -10.53 -2.75
N ASP A 563 25.82 -9.36 -3.06
CA ASP A 563 25.42 -8.58 -4.23
C ASP A 563 25.77 -9.28 -5.54
N ILE A 564 24.87 -9.16 -6.52
CA ILE A 564 25.17 -9.54 -7.90
C ILE A 564 26.08 -8.47 -8.49
N THR A 565 27.38 -8.78 -8.53
CA THR A 565 28.37 -7.94 -9.20
C THR A 565 28.68 -8.54 -10.58
N VAL A 566 28.48 -7.74 -11.63
CA VAL A 566 28.79 -8.14 -13.00
C VAL A 566 29.99 -7.34 -13.50
N SER A 567 31.09 -8.05 -13.78
CA SER A 567 32.29 -7.47 -14.39
C SER A 567 32.25 -7.63 -15.91
N TYR A 568 32.43 -6.54 -16.65
CA TYR A 568 32.53 -6.57 -18.10
C TYR A 568 33.90 -6.10 -18.56
N GLU A 569 34.54 -6.90 -19.40
CA GLU A 569 35.77 -6.51 -20.08
C GLU A 569 35.42 -5.69 -21.32
N LEU A 570 35.87 -4.42 -21.37
CA LEU A 570 35.66 -3.54 -22.52
C LEU A 570 36.65 -3.90 -23.65
N ASN A 571 36.21 -4.77 -24.55
CA ASN A 571 36.86 -5.09 -25.81
C ASN A 571 36.06 -4.50 -26.98
N GLN A 572 36.60 -4.59 -28.20
CA GLN A 572 35.95 -4.02 -29.38
C GLN A 572 34.54 -4.59 -29.63
N ALA A 573 34.28 -5.84 -29.24
CA ALA A 573 32.96 -6.47 -29.36
C ALA A 573 31.97 -6.00 -28.29
N SER A 574 32.40 -5.83 -27.03
CA SER A 574 31.54 -5.25 -25.97
C SER A 574 31.28 -3.76 -26.18
N ILE A 575 32.20 -3.01 -26.80
CA ILE A 575 31.96 -1.63 -27.24
C ILE A 575 30.95 -1.57 -28.39
N ILE A 576 31.03 -2.49 -29.36
CA ILE A 576 30.01 -2.62 -30.42
C ILE A 576 28.64 -3.00 -29.82
N ALA A 577 28.62 -3.89 -28.81
CA ALA A 577 27.39 -4.24 -28.10
C ALA A 577 26.82 -3.05 -27.32
N LEU A 578 27.65 -2.27 -26.63
CA LEU A 578 27.26 -1.03 -25.94
C LEU A 578 26.72 0.02 -26.91
N ASN A 579 27.35 0.20 -28.08
CA ASN A 579 26.88 1.09 -29.15
C ASN A 579 25.54 0.65 -29.77
N ASN A 580 25.21 -0.64 -29.65
CA ASN A 580 23.94 -1.21 -30.10
C ASN A 580 22.92 -1.39 -28.97
N THR A 581 23.29 -1.04 -27.73
CA THR A 581 22.37 -0.96 -26.59
C THR A 581 21.82 0.47 -26.57
N TYR A 582 20.54 0.68 -26.24
CA TYR A 582 19.97 2.02 -26.02
C TYR A 582 20.51 2.63 -24.71
N LEU A 583 21.81 2.91 -24.68
CA LEU A 583 22.34 3.95 -23.80
C LEU A 583 22.05 5.30 -24.47
N PRO A 584 21.72 6.35 -23.72
CA PRO A 584 21.59 7.68 -24.27
C PRO A 584 22.86 8.04 -25.04
N LYS A 585 22.70 8.67 -26.21
CA LYS A 585 23.83 9.02 -27.10
C LYS A 585 24.93 9.84 -26.41
N THR A 586 24.59 10.52 -25.31
CA THR A 586 25.50 11.33 -24.49
C THR A 586 26.47 10.46 -23.67
N VAL A 587 26.00 9.33 -23.12
CA VAL A 587 26.84 8.33 -22.44
C VAL A 587 27.80 7.67 -23.44
N ILE A 588 27.31 7.36 -24.63
CA ILE A 588 28.12 6.81 -25.72
C ILE A 588 29.22 7.82 -26.14
N ALA A 589 28.89 9.11 -26.22
CA ALA A 589 29.85 10.16 -26.55
C ALA A 589 30.91 10.40 -25.46
N GLU A 590 30.56 10.32 -24.18
CA GLU A 590 31.54 10.36 -23.07
C GLU A 590 32.46 9.13 -23.07
N LEU A 591 31.91 7.93 -23.32
CA LEU A 591 32.69 6.70 -23.46
C LEU A 591 33.67 6.75 -24.64
N GLU A 592 33.25 7.33 -25.78
CA GLU A 592 34.13 7.60 -26.92
C GLU A 592 35.19 8.68 -26.62
N THR A 593 34.87 9.66 -25.76
CA THR A 593 35.80 10.72 -25.34
C THR A 593 36.87 10.21 -24.38
N ILE A 594 36.53 9.27 -23.50
CA ILE A 594 37.48 8.53 -22.65
C ILE A 594 38.41 7.66 -23.50
N ARG A 595 37.90 7.15 -24.63
CA ARG A 595 38.64 6.33 -25.61
C ARG A 595 39.64 7.18 -26.40
N GLY A 596 40.76 7.53 -25.77
CA GLY A 596 41.85 8.28 -26.40
C GLY A 596 42.47 9.36 -25.52
N GLN A 597 41.99 9.56 -24.28
CA GLN A 597 42.62 10.49 -23.35
C GLN A 597 43.77 9.85 -22.58
N VAL A 598 44.97 10.40 -22.75
CA VAL A 598 46.11 10.19 -21.86
C VAL A 598 45.98 11.22 -20.73
N PHE A 599 45.70 10.76 -19.51
CA PHE A 599 45.66 11.63 -18.34
C PHE A 599 47.09 12.05 -17.95
N LEU A 600 47.44 13.29 -18.26
CA LEU A 600 48.69 13.90 -17.81
C LEU A 600 48.44 14.60 -16.48
N TYR A 601 48.83 13.97 -15.37
CA TYR A 601 49.02 14.68 -14.11
C TYR A 601 50.49 15.05 -13.93
N PRO A 602 50.80 16.29 -13.49
CA PRO A 602 52.16 16.70 -13.26
C PRO A 602 52.61 16.16 -11.89
N THR A 603 53.56 15.23 -11.88
CA THR A 603 54.37 14.97 -10.68
C THR A 603 55.86 15.14 -11.00
N PRO A 604 56.67 15.68 -10.07
CA PRO A 604 58.00 16.23 -10.40
C PRO A 604 59.11 15.19 -10.60
N THR A 605 58.83 13.90 -10.48
CA THR A 605 59.89 12.86 -10.41
C THR A 605 59.84 11.80 -11.50
N GLY A 606 58.98 11.96 -12.51
CA GLY A 606 59.13 11.34 -13.82
C GLY A 606 59.79 9.96 -13.87
N GLN A 607 59.23 8.96 -13.18
CA GLN A 607 59.39 7.53 -13.48
C GLN A 607 58.58 6.67 -12.49
N MET A 608 57.62 5.91 -13.00
CA MET A 608 57.30 4.57 -12.49
C MET A 608 57.03 3.65 -13.68
N SER A 609 57.54 2.42 -13.58
CA SER A 609 57.33 1.33 -14.52
C SER A 609 55.88 0.86 -14.46
N PHE A 610 55.27 0.66 -15.63
CA PHE A 610 54.06 -0.12 -15.78
C PHE A 610 54.35 -1.55 -15.32
N ASP A 611 53.78 -1.96 -14.19
CA ASP A 611 53.41 -3.35 -14.01
C ASP A 611 51.96 -3.50 -14.47
N GLN A 612 51.72 -4.54 -15.26
CA GLN A 612 50.44 -4.86 -15.88
C GLN A 612 49.35 -5.01 -14.82
N GLN A 613 48.39 -4.08 -14.74
CA GLN A 613 47.05 -4.28 -14.16
C GLN A 613 46.25 -2.99 -14.23
N LEU A 614 45.62 -2.73 -15.37
CA LEU A 614 44.50 -1.79 -15.48
C LEU A 614 43.71 -2.17 -16.72
N GLU A 615 42.98 -3.27 -16.60
CA GLU A 615 41.97 -3.68 -17.56
C GLU A 615 40.72 -3.94 -16.73
N ILE A 616 39.68 -3.12 -16.94
CA ILE A 616 38.25 -3.32 -16.65
C ILE A 616 37.63 -2.03 -16.07
N LEU A 617 36.65 -1.50 -16.81
CA LEU A 617 35.74 -0.43 -16.43
C LEU A 617 34.36 -1.10 -16.26
N ILE A 618 33.76 -1.04 -15.06
CA ILE A 618 32.42 -1.59 -14.81
C ILE A 618 31.42 -0.42 -14.81
N LEU A 619 30.34 -0.56 -15.58
CA LEU A 619 29.27 0.42 -15.70
C LEU A 619 28.11 -0.02 -14.79
N LYS A 620 27.69 0.83 -13.86
CA LYS A 620 26.35 0.76 -13.26
C LYS A 620 25.61 1.99 -13.75
N ALA A 621 24.53 1.78 -14.49
CA ALA A 621 23.72 2.87 -15.03
C ALA A 621 22.59 3.17 -14.05
N GLU A 622 22.77 4.13 -13.16
CA GLU A 622 21.68 4.78 -12.43
C GLU A 622 21.46 6.17 -13.04
N PRO A 623 20.22 6.52 -13.43
CA PRO A 623 19.94 7.81 -14.04
C PRO A 623 20.14 8.92 -13.01
N SER A 624 21.01 9.88 -13.29
CA SER A 624 21.06 11.16 -12.59
C SER A 624 20.79 12.32 -13.56
N THR A 625 20.07 13.33 -13.09
CA THR A 625 19.64 14.47 -13.91
C THR A 625 20.65 15.60 -13.95
N SER A 626 20.73 16.29 -15.09
CA SER A 626 21.11 17.71 -15.12
C SER A 626 20.26 18.50 -16.14
N GLU A 627 20.25 19.83 -15.98
CA GLU A 627 19.28 20.84 -16.46
C GLU A 627 19.17 21.08 -17.99
N ASP A 628 19.82 20.29 -18.82
CA ASP A 628 19.60 20.27 -20.27
C ASP A 628 19.45 18.81 -20.67
N CYS A 629 18.51 18.45 -21.55
CA CYS A 629 18.16 17.08 -21.99
C CYS A 629 19.35 16.14 -22.30
N VAL A 630 20.10 15.73 -21.29
CA VAL A 630 21.34 14.95 -21.31
C VAL A 630 21.41 14.23 -19.95
N GLU A 631 21.08 12.95 -19.97
CA GLU A 631 21.20 12.05 -18.83
C GLU A 631 22.66 11.92 -18.40
N GLN A 632 22.95 12.12 -17.11
CA GLN A 632 24.24 11.80 -16.49
C GLN A 632 24.10 10.51 -15.67
N TYR A 633 25.21 9.80 -15.47
CA TYR A 633 25.27 8.54 -14.75
C TYR A 633 26.46 8.58 -13.77
N ILE A 634 26.27 8.21 -12.51
CA ILE A 634 27.35 8.12 -11.52
C ILE A 634 28.04 6.74 -11.62
N VAL A 635 29.37 6.72 -11.71
CA VAL A 635 30.19 5.51 -11.82
C VAL A 635 31.00 5.29 -10.54
N THR A 636 30.76 4.19 -9.83
CA THR A 636 31.52 3.78 -8.63
C THR A 636 32.29 2.48 -8.89
N ILE A 637 33.57 2.43 -8.50
CA ILE A 637 34.54 1.35 -8.81
C ILE A 637 34.90 0.59 -7.53
N THR A 638 34.64 -0.73 -7.45
CA THR A 638 35.18 -1.57 -6.36
C THR A 638 35.48 -3.01 -6.83
N GLU A 639 36.55 -3.62 -6.29
CA GLU A 639 37.18 -4.87 -6.73
C GLU A 639 36.36 -6.18 -6.54
N ASN A 640 36.39 -7.00 -7.60
CA ASN A 640 36.34 -8.47 -7.66
C ASN A 640 35.14 -9.27 -7.09
N ALA A 641 34.28 -9.79 -7.98
CA ALA A 641 33.76 -11.16 -7.87
C ALA A 641 33.45 -11.79 -9.25
N VAL A 642 33.63 -13.11 -9.34
CA VAL A 642 33.34 -13.94 -10.52
C VAL A 642 31.87 -14.37 -10.44
N ILE A 643 31.05 -14.09 -11.47
CA ILE A 643 29.70 -14.65 -11.59
C ILE A 643 29.83 -16.16 -11.77
N LYS A 644 29.62 -16.90 -10.69
CA LYS A 644 29.38 -18.34 -10.77
C LYS A 644 27.89 -18.54 -10.96
N SER A 645 27.54 -19.03 -12.14
CA SER A 645 26.18 -19.35 -12.52
C SER A 645 25.58 -20.45 -11.63
N ASN A 646 24.33 -20.19 -11.23
CA ASN A 646 23.22 -21.11 -11.05
C ASN A 646 22.75 -21.44 -9.63
N VAL A 647 21.43 -21.44 -9.57
CA VAL A 647 20.49 -21.83 -8.54
C VAL A 647 20.86 -23.22 -7.98
N TYR A 648 20.79 -23.36 -6.66
CA TYR A 648 20.99 -24.57 -5.85
C TYR A 648 22.43 -25.02 -5.49
N ALA A 649 23.51 -24.33 -5.91
CA ALA A 649 24.86 -24.67 -5.41
C ALA A 649 25.97 -23.57 -5.50
N GLY A 650 25.66 -22.30 -5.79
CA GLY A 650 26.66 -21.24 -6.03
C GLY A 650 26.41 -19.98 -5.21
N ASN A 651 27.49 -19.27 -4.85
CA ASN A 651 27.57 -18.34 -3.72
C ASN A 651 26.66 -17.10 -3.73
N VAL A 652 25.83 -16.80 -4.73
CA VAL A 652 24.97 -15.60 -4.83
C VAL A 652 23.61 -15.95 -5.48
N ASN A 653 22.49 -15.49 -4.93
CA ASN A 653 21.16 -15.70 -5.51
C ASN A 653 20.89 -14.77 -6.70
N THR A 654 20.42 -15.33 -7.81
CA THR A 654 20.05 -14.60 -9.03
C THR A 654 18.57 -14.72 -9.38
N SER A 655 17.79 -15.44 -8.56
CA SER A 655 16.36 -15.66 -8.80
C SER A 655 15.55 -14.42 -8.45
N LEU A 656 14.50 -14.18 -9.22
CA LEU A 656 13.61 -13.04 -9.06
C LEU A 656 12.34 -13.43 -8.31
N PHE A 657 11.86 -12.53 -7.47
CA PHE A 657 10.68 -12.68 -6.61
C PHE A 657 9.86 -11.39 -6.61
N TRP A 658 8.63 -11.46 -6.15
CA TRP A 658 7.69 -10.33 -6.09
C TRP A 658 7.54 -9.82 -4.65
N SER A 659 7.17 -8.54 -4.50
CA SER A 659 6.88 -7.93 -3.19
C SER A 659 5.43 -8.20 -2.75
N TRP A 660 4.44 -7.67 -3.48
CA TRP A 660 3.06 -7.53 -2.98
C TRP A 660 1.98 -7.85 -4.03
N PRO A 661 1.94 -9.08 -4.56
CA PRO A 661 1.12 -9.42 -5.72
C PRO A 661 -0.39 -9.24 -5.48
N ALA A 662 -0.86 -9.29 -4.23
CA ALA A 662 -2.27 -9.11 -3.88
C ALA A 662 -2.75 -7.64 -3.90
N GLN A 663 -1.84 -6.69 -3.76
CA GLN A 663 -2.15 -5.25 -3.85
C GLN A 663 -1.74 -4.68 -5.22
N ARG A 664 -0.56 -5.11 -5.68
CA ARG A 664 0.02 -4.80 -7.00
C ARG A 664 0.29 -6.10 -7.77
N PRO A 665 -0.64 -6.50 -8.65
CA PRO A 665 -0.46 -7.69 -9.48
C PRO A 665 0.74 -7.57 -10.42
N VAL A 666 1.54 -8.63 -10.52
CA VAL A 666 2.71 -8.67 -11.41
C VAL A 666 2.28 -9.25 -12.76
N ALA A 667 1.76 -10.47 -12.75
CA ALA A 667 1.31 -11.20 -13.93
C ALA A 667 -0.15 -11.60 -13.77
N VAL A 668 -0.94 -11.43 -14.83
CA VAL A 668 -2.40 -11.52 -14.78
C VAL A 668 -2.95 -12.30 -15.98
N TYR A 669 -4.09 -12.95 -15.80
CA TYR A 669 -4.93 -13.42 -16.90
C TYR A 669 -5.97 -12.34 -17.20
N THR A 670 -6.19 -12.00 -18.46
CA THR A 670 -7.20 -11.00 -18.85
C THR A 670 -8.50 -11.69 -19.23
N TYR A 671 -9.64 -11.04 -18.95
CA TYR A 671 -10.94 -11.55 -19.37
C TYR A 671 -11.04 -11.60 -20.91
N GLU A 672 -10.47 -10.62 -21.61
CA GLU A 672 -10.50 -10.56 -23.07
C GLU A 672 -9.74 -11.71 -23.71
N ASP A 673 -8.58 -12.10 -23.17
CA ASP A 673 -7.84 -13.25 -23.67
C ASP A 673 -8.55 -14.57 -23.33
N LEU A 674 -9.21 -14.67 -22.16
CA LEU A 674 -10.02 -15.85 -21.80
C LEU A 674 -11.17 -16.06 -22.81
N VAL A 675 -11.90 -14.99 -23.15
CA VAL A 675 -12.98 -15.03 -24.16
C VAL A 675 -12.42 -15.45 -25.52
N ARG A 676 -11.29 -14.85 -25.95
CA ARG A 676 -10.61 -15.21 -27.21
C ARG A 676 -10.14 -16.66 -27.25
N ASN A 677 -9.84 -17.23 -26.08
CA ASN A 677 -9.42 -18.62 -25.92
C ASN A 677 -10.56 -19.56 -25.49
N ASN A 678 -11.82 -19.17 -25.75
CA ASN A 678 -13.03 -19.97 -25.51
C ASN A 678 -13.15 -20.53 -24.07
N GLY A 679 -12.82 -19.71 -23.06
CA GLY A 679 -12.92 -20.08 -21.66
C GLY A 679 -11.74 -20.90 -21.12
N THR A 680 -10.68 -21.10 -21.92
CA THR A 680 -9.44 -21.72 -21.46
C THR A 680 -8.45 -20.63 -21.06
N LEU A 681 -7.80 -20.76 -19.89
CA LEU A 681 -6.82 -19.77 -19.45
C LEU A 681 -5.70 -19.59 -20.50
N PRO A 682 -5.47 -18.36 -20.97
CA PRO A 682 -4.44 -18.02 -21.95
C PRO A 682 -3.07 -17.90 -21.26
N ARG A 683 -2.03 -17.46 -21.99
CA ARG A 683 -0.80 -17.02 -21.33
C ARG A 683 -1.06 -15.71 -20.56
N GLN A 684 -0.44 -15.56 -19.40
CA GLN A 684 -0.47 -14.33 -18.61
C GLN A 684 0.20 -13.14 -19.34
N ARG A 685 -0.25 -11.94 -18.97
CA ARG A 685 0.37 -10.65 -19.32
C ARG A 685 0.93 -9.97 -18.07
N PHE A 686 1.85 -9.01 -18.23
CA PHE A 686 2.19 -8.13 -17.11
C PHE A 686 1.04 -7.15 -16.87
N SER A 687 0.74 -6.82 -15.61
CA SER A 687 -0.32 -5.84 -15.28
C SER A 687 0.04 -4.43 -15.79
N VAL A 688 1.32 -4.03 -15.63
CA VAL A 688 1.87 -2.80 -16.23
C VAL A 688 2.51 -3.12 -17.57
N ARG A 689 1.89 -2.62 -18.66
CA ARG A 689 2.24 -3.02 -20.04
C ARG A 689 2.04 -1.95 -21.12
N GLY A 690 2.08 -0.68 -20.73
CA GLY A 690 1.97 0.45 -21.66
C GLY A 690 3.26 0.75 -22.43
N ALA A 691 3.22 1.73 -23.33
CA ALA A 691 4.40 2.16 -24.09
C ALA A 691 5.58 2.53 -23.17
N GLY A 692 6.77 1.99 -23.46
CA GLY A 692 7.96 2.19 -22.63
C GLY A 692 8.10 1.20 -21.47
N THR A 693 7.28 0.14 -21.41
CA THR A 693 7.51 -1.01 -20.53
C THR A 693 8.36 -2.11 -21.19
N ASN A 694 8.53 -2.07 -22.51
CA ASN A 694 9.37 -3.04 -23.21
C ASN A 694 10.83 -2.91 -22.74
N VAL A 695 11.43 -4.05 -22.46
CA VAL A 695 12.85 -4.21 -22.23
C VAL A 695 13.46 -4.73 -23.52
N GLU A 696 14.37 -3.95 -24.10
CA GLU A 696 15.29 -4.48 -25.11
C GLU A 696 16.42 -5.20 -24.40
N GLN A 697 16.73 -6.43 -24.81
CA GLN A 697 17.79 -7.21 -24.18
C GLN A 697 19.13 -6.48 -24.33
N GLY A 698 19.72 -6.07 -23.20
CA GLY A 698 21.00 -5.37 -23.14
C GLY A 698 21.93 -5.98 -22.09
N LEU A 699 23.13 -5.42 -21.92
CA LEU A 699 24.06 -5.87 -20.87
C LEU A 699 23.42 -5.80 -19.47
N PHE A 700 22.63 -4.75 -19.20
CA PHE A 700 22.06 -4.45 -17.87
C PHE A 700 20.53 -4.60 -17.81
N MET A 701 19.91 -4.97 -18.94
CA MET A 701 18.46 -5.00 -19.12
C MET A 701 18.04 -6.43 -19.47
N GLY A 702 17.28 -7.03 -18.57
CA GLY A 702 16.86 -8.44 -18.63
C GLY A 702 15.55 -8.67 -17.88
N ALA A 703 15.31 -9.91 -17.44
CA ALA A 703 14.03 -10.28 -16.82
C ALA A 703 13.71 -9.55 -15.49
N GLN A 704 14.66 -8.87 -14.85
CA GLN A 704 14.38 -8.04 -13.65
C GLN A 704 13.67 -6.72 -13.98
N SER A 705 13.81 -6.24 -15.22
CA SER A 705 13.37 -4.90 -15.64
C SER A 705 11.97 -4.89 -16.26
N VAL A 706 11.32 -6.05 -16.41
CA VAL A 706 9.97 -6.17 -17.00
C VAL A 706 8.88 -5.86 -15.97
N GLY A 707 7.65 -5.64 -16.45
CA GLY A 707 6.49 -5.34 -15.58
C GLY A 707 6.52 -3.96 -14.93
N ARG A 708 7.29 -3.03 -15.50
CA ARG A 708 7.46 -1.64 -15.06
C ARG A 708 7.83 -0.74 -16.23
N TYR A 709 7.62 0.57 -16.10
CA TYR A 709 8.15 1.56 -17.04
C TYR A 709 9.66 1.73 -16.83
N GLN A 710 10.40 1.82 -17.94
CA GLN A 710 11.84 2.07 -17.90
C GLN A 710 12.15 3.53 -17.55
N VAL A 711 11.30 4.45 -18.00
CA VAL A 711 11.31 5.85 -17.56
C VAL A 711 10.26 6.01 -16.46
N ARG A 712 10.72 6.19 -15.23
CA ARG A 712 9.86 6.17 -14.03
C ARG A 712 8.71 7.16 -14.11
N ARG A 713 8.95 8.37 -14.61
CA ARG A 713 7.92 9.42 -14.80
C ARG A 713 6.70 8.97 -15.62
N HIS A 714 6.82 7.96 -16.49
CA HIS A 714 5.68 7.45 -17.25
C HIS A 714 4.58 6.82 -16.37
N ILE A 715 4.90 6.36 -15.14
CA ILE A 715 3.86 5.83 -14.25
C ILE A 715 2.85 6.90 -13.82
N LEU A 716 3.30 8.15 -13.68
CA LEU A 716 2.47 9.28 -13.23
C LEU A 716 1.28 9.53 -14.17
N THR A 717 1.46 9.27 -15.47
CA THR A 717 0.43 9.46 -16.51
C THR A 717 -0.33 8.18 -16.87
N ASN A 718 0.02 7.04 -16.28
CA ASN A 718 -0.51 5.74 -16.72
C ASN A 718 -1.02 4.81 -15.60
N TRP A 719 -0.82 5.13 -14.31
CA TRP A 719 -1.30 4.31 -13.20
C TRP A 719 -2.80 3.98 -13.32
N HIS A 720 -3.64 4.98 -13.61
CA HIS A 720 -5.09 4.84 -13.72
C HIS A 720 -5.56 3.95 -14.88
N LYS A 721 -4.68 3.56 -15.81
CA LYS A 721 -4.98 2.67 -16.95
C LYS A 721 -4.83 1.19 -16.62
N ILE A 722 -4.21 0.86 -15.49
CA ILE A 722 -4.05 -0.51 -15.02
C ILE A 722 -5.45 -1.13 -14.79
N GLY A 723 -5.62 -2.40 -15.13
CA GLY A 723 -6.88 -3.11 -14.93
C GLY A 723 -7.02 -3.63 -13.50
N THR A 724 -8.24 -4.02 -13.13
CA THR A 724 -8.53 -4.59 -11.80
C THR A 724 -8.82 -6.07 -11.93
N ILE A 725 -8.23 -6.88 -11.04
CA ILE A 725 -8.43 -8.32 -10.99
C ILE A 725 -9.63 -8.59 -10.08
N ILE A 726 -10.69 -9.15 -10.66
CA ILE A 726 -11.88 -9.58 -9.95
C ILE A 726 -12.23 -11.03 -10.31
N GLN A 727 -13.00 -11.69 -9.46
CA GLN A 727 -13.51 -13.01 -9.73
C GLN A 727 -14.47 -13.00 -10.93
N GLY A 728 -14.42 -14.02 -11.77
CA GLY A 728 -15.19 -14.11 -13.02
C GLY A 728 -16.68 -13.86 -12.82
N VAL A 729 -17.27 -14.37 -11.74
CA VAL A 729 -18.71 -14.17 -11.43
C VAL A 729 -19.09 -12.73 -11.10
N ALA A 730 -18.13 -11.84 -10.85
CA ALA A 730 -18.34 -10.40 -10.68
C ALA A 730 -18.15 -9.60 -11.98
N ILE A 731 -17.77 -10.27 -13.08
CA ILE A 731 -17.63 -9.63 -14.40
C ILE A 731 -19.01 -9.60 -15.07
N GLU A 732 -19.43 -8.42 -15.52
CA GLU A 732 -20.68 -8.26 -16.24
C GLU A 732 -20.65 -9.08 -17.54
N GLY A 733 -21.70 -9.88 -17.77
CA GLY A 733 -21.76 -10.76 -18.95
C GLY A 733 -20.85 -12.00 -18.89
N TYR A 734 -20.30 -12.38 -17.73
CA TYR A 734 -19.46 -13.59 -17.61
C TYR A 734 -20.21 -14.85 -18.07
N PRO A 735 -19.69 -15.61 -19.06
CA PRO A 735 -20.38 -16.79 -19.58
C PRO A 735 -20.54 -17.88 -18.53
N GLN A 736 -21.78 -18.41 -18.40
CA GLN A 736 -22.11 -19.46 -17.42
C GLN A 736 -21.33 -20.76 -17.60
N ASN A 737 -20.78 -21.01 -18.80
CA ASN A 737 -19.98 -22.19 -19.10
C ASN A 737 -18.48 -22.01 -18.80
N TYR A 738 -18.04 -20.83 -18.36
CA TYR A 738 -16.67 -20.60 -17.92
C TYR A 738 -16.55 -20.91 -16.43
N ASP A 739 -15.32 -21.20 -15.98
CA ASP A 739 -15.06 -21.55 -14.60
C ASP A 739 -15.33 -20.35 -13.67
N PRO A 740 -16.25 -20.44 -12.70
CA PRO A 740 -16.59 -19.33 -11.81
C PRO A 740 -15.48 -19.02 -10.78
N SER A 741 -14.45 -19.87 -10.66
CA SER A 741 -13.33 -19.68 -9.74
C SER A 741 -12.19 -18.84 -10.30
N TYR A 742 -12.26 -18.44 -11.58
CA TYR A 742 -11.19 -17.65 -12.20
C TYR A 742 -11.17 -16.22 -11.67
N PHE A 743 -9.97 -15.68 -11.48
CA PHE A 743 -9.75 -14.26 -11.21
C PHE A 743 -9.04 -13.66 -12.42
N LEU A 744 -9.62 -12.59 -12.95
CA LEU A 744 -9.26 -12.03 -14.26
C LEU A 744 -9.15 -10.52 -14.16
N GLU A 745 -8.14 -9.96 -14.80
CA GLU A 745 -8.03 -8.53 -15.01
C GLU A 745 -9.11 -8.08 -16.01
N VAL A 746 -9.83 -7.01 -15.63
CA VAL A 746 -10.83 -6.30 -16.44
C VAL A 746 -10.53 -4.81 -16.46
N GLU A 747 -11.18 -4.08 -17.36
CA GLU A 747 -11.13 -2.61 -17.41
C GLU A 747 -9.71 -2.03 -17.53
N SER A 748 -8.76 -2.78 -18.12
CA SER A 748 -7.45 -2.22 -18.48
C SER A 748 -7.59 -1.31 -19.69
N GLN A 749 -6.96 -0.13 -19.65
CA GLN A 749 -6.94 0.84 -20.75
C GLN A 749 -5.63 0.83 -21.54
N PHE A 750 -4.80 -0.21 -21.36
CA PHE A 750 -3.67 -0.46 -22.25
C PHE A 750 -4.17 -1.09 -23.56
N ASN A 751 -4.35 -0.27 -24.59
CA ASN A 751 -4.86 -0.69 -25.91
C ASN A 751 -3.99 -1.74 -26.63
N LYS A 752 -2.73 -1.84 -26.24
CA LYS A 752 -1.76 -2.80 -26.75
C LYS A 752 -0.91 -3.27 -25.59
N ASP A 753 -0.51 -4.53 -25.64
CA ASP A 753 0.55 -5.06 -24.79
C ASP A 753 1.90 -4.73 -25.42
N GLU A 754 2.58 -3.76 -24.82
CA GLU A 754 3.92 -3.34 -25.19
C GLU A 754 4.96 -3.92 -24.23
N SER A 755 4.58 -4.79 -23.30
CA SER A 755 5.50 -5.45 -22.39
C SER A 755 6.10 -6.71 -23.01
N ASN A 756 7.19 -7.18 -22.42
CA ASN A 756 7.76 -8.48 -22.77
C ASN A 756 6.81 -9.61 -22.34
N GLN A 757 7.01 -10.79 -22.90
CA GLN A 757 6.18 -11.94 -22.53
C GLN A 757 6.47 -12.39 -21.09
N VAL A 758 5.41 -12.70 -20.33
CA VAL A 758 5.55 -13.29 -18.99
C VAL A 758 6.16 -14.69 -19.10
N LEU A 759 7.24 -14.94 -18.36
CA LEU A 759 7.86 -16.25 -18.21
C LEU A 759 7.54 -16.81 -16.83
N PRO A 760 7.19 -18.10 -16.68
CA PRO A 760 6.98 -18.70 -15.37
C PRO A 760 8.26 -18.71 -14.52
N TRP A 761 8.09 -18.53 -13.21
CA TRP A 761 9.13 -18.69 -12.21
C TRP A 761 9.64 -20.15 -12.15
N PRO A 762 10.93 -20.42 -11.86
CA PRO A 762 11.97 -19.45 -11.52
C PRO A 762 12.57 -18.77 -12.75
N ASN A 763 12.56 -17.44 -12.74
CA ASN A 763 13.32 -16.60 -13.65
C ASN A 763 14.50 -15.94 -12.92
N THR A 764 15.58 -15.68 -13.64
CA THR A 764 16.80 -15.04 -13.11
C THR A 764 17.04 -13.67 -13.70
N VAL A 765 17.85 -12.84 -13.03
CA VAL A 765 18.21 -11.47 -13.44
C VAL A 765 18.58 -11.36 -14.93
N THR A 766 19.35 -12.33 -15.44
CA THR A 766 19.89 -12.33 -16.80
C THR A 766 19.06 -13.13 -17.80
N ASP A 767 17.93 -13.69 -17.39
CA ASP A 767 17.09 -14.46 -18.31
C ASP A 767 16.66 -13.61 -19.49
N LYS A 768 16.60 -14.27 -20.65
CA LYS A 768 16.24 -13.64 -21.91
C LYS A 768 14.81 -13.11 -21.85
N VAL A 769 14.63 -11.85 -22.22
CA VAL A 769 13.30 -11.28 -22.45
C VAL A 769 12.84 -11.54 -23.89
N TYR A 770 11.54 -11.75 -24.06
CA TYR A 770 10.93 -11.99 -25.37
C TYR A 770 10.02 -10.82 -25.72
N PRO A 771 10.00 -10.36 -26.99
CA PRO A 771 9.11 -9.30 -27.41
C PRO A 771 7.65 -9.73 -27.22
N PRO A 772 6.71 -8.78 -27.05
CA PRO A 772 5.29 -9.11 -27.01
C PRO A 772 4.92 -9.99 -28.20
N LEU A 773 4.01 -10.95 -28.00
CA LEU A 773 3.48 -11.74 -29.10
C LEU A 773 2.81 -10.78 -30.09
N ASP A 774 3.12 -10.90 -31.39
CA ASP A 774 2.54 -10.05 -32.43
C ASP A 774 1.02 -9.92 -32.22
N ASN A 775 0.57 -8.67 -32.16
CA ASN A 775 -0.80 -8.29 -31.88
C ASN A 775 -1.75 -8.91 -32.94
N PRO A 776 -2.75 -9.74 -32.60
CA PRO A 776 -3.97 -9.73 -33.38
C PRO A 776 -4.75 -8.49 -32.91
N ASP A 777 -4.92 -7.54 -33.82
CA ASP A 777 -5.58 -6.23 -33.72
C ASP A 777 -6.46 -5.93 -32.49
N PRO A 778 -6.47 -4.68 -32.00
CA PRO A 778 -7.43 -4.24 -31.01
C PRO A 778 -8.84 -4.41 -31.59
N ILE A 779 -9.63 -5.32 -31.03
CA ILE A 779 -11.07 -5.21 -31.19
C ILE A 779 -11.45 -3.94 -30.43
N ARG A 780 -11.74 -2.87 -31.21
CA ARG A 780 -12.70 -1.86 -30.77
C ARG A 780 -13.90 -2.63 -30.24
N LEU A 781 -14.12 -2.61 -28.92
CA LEU A 781 -15.39 -3.07 -28.39
C LEU A 781 -16.48 -2.34 -29.17
N CYS A 782 -17.31 -3.12 -29.83
CA CYS A 782 -18.43 -2.63 -30.61
C CYS A 782 -19.37 -1.91 -29.61
N PRO A 783 -19.83 -0.68 -29.88
CA PRO A 783 -20.67 0.11 -28.98
C PRO A 783 -22.01 -0.54 -28.56
N HIS A 784 -22.33 -1.73 -29.05
CA HIS A 784 -23.66 -2.34 -29.04
C HIS A 784 -24.08 -3.08 -27.76
N PHE A 785 -23.32 -3.01 -26.66
CA PHE A 785 -23.81 -3.48 -25.35
C PHE A 785 -24.19 -2.36 -24.37
N ARG A 786 -24.08 -1.08 -24.79
CA ARG A 786 -24.78 0.04 -24.13
C ARG A 786 -26.18 0.17 -24.74
N ASN A 787 -27.14 -0.64 -24.27
CA ASN A 787 -28.52 -0.49 -24.74
C ASN A 787 -29.10 0.85 -24.28
N ASN A 788 -29.43 1.72 -25.25
CA ASN A 788 -30.71 2.41 -25.36
C ASN A 788 -30.79 3.15 -26.71
N GLU A 789 -31.30 2.47 -27.73
CA GLU A 789 -32.02 3.17 -28.80
C GLU A 789 -33.27 3.80 -28.19
N LYS A 790 -33.46 5.09 -28.48
CA LYS A 790 -34.73 5.77 -28.32
C LYS A 790 -35.80 5.04 -29.14
N ALA A 791 -36.83 4.54 -28.46
CA ALA A 791 -38.21 4.48 -28.94
C ALA A 791 -39.16 4.64 -27.75
#